data_AF-A0AAD6Z8Q6-F1
#
_entry.id   AF-A0AAD6Z8Q6-F1
#
_cell.length_a   1.000
_cell.length_b   1.000
_cell.length_c   1.000
_cell.angle_alpha   90.00
_cell.angle_beta   90.00
_cell.angle_gamma   90.00
#
_symmetry.space_group_name_H-M   'P 1'
#
loop_
_entity.id
_entity.type
_entity.pdbx_description
1 polymer ?
#
loop_
_entity_poly.entity_id
_entity_poly.type
_entity_poly.pdbx_seq_one_letter_code
_entity_poly.pdbx_strand_id
1 'polypeptide(L)'
;MSALDWSKTDVSLHKDSPWLTVPPTEQALRDFRPHVIFQPSEVRDSAAFAADVGKRLLFGHPNDVKPIKPGPDEYMYTSAELSTAPPTVDTVLIPPAAQPDDPLPPKNFLHPRAGIFTLKKTNAYQRGYVYTTPYFLDTKQQDHHRMLRVVPPPQLSPTVVNGQYKHIKVPECVQMVPGVPFAFEIEGKPDDLHTIGAVHTFESLRHEPDFWPILEDTILVAKGLRGCRPVGNTDEVFPITHYPIKTNDRSPANVAEGSKAGSYNLASTLLKGNGPGVVLPAAQVDTPEFAAQNSTVLQCLCHLRRRLLRKTVSKYEYETTEWNSEDMNVVGFGGLEPNNATSCQLNLSPIWQLLSKALGFTGSPHPDVKDDEPRRTYFLLLLSLPPGSDAGAFLLARAGIYIRELNTWAIHMFFDGTDIHTGIGATTTLSVPEFQAWIQSSGLEAAWKLSELGRIGVVQYAMRSAHNRDTYMSMTPSMRFGNYAPEASVKLRDFATHGQEILGGQEPWANRMGREIVYNFWNQLQLCNLDLGVDVGEILQSITFKNRAGEQVSLKPLPFHPVKDAEMIALKRSHYEYLRQRCKRMRIYIEKHQFLQFRERLRNKDYNPTEDLDGTEPRGNTLESCSINTAKVEGDTALT
;
A
#
# COMPACT_ATOMS: atom_id res chain seq x y z
N MET A 1 -42.13 -39.47 0.30
CA MET A 1 -42.14 -40.81 0.94
C MET A 1 -41.30 -41.70 0.03
N SER A 2 -40.16 -42.28 0.39
CA SER A 2 -39.49 -42.55 1.66
C SER A 2 -37.97 -42.47 1.45
N ALA A 3 -37.24 -42.05 2.48
CA ALA A 3 -35.78 -41.95 2.52
C ALA A 3 -35.12 -43.33 2.45
N LEU A 4 -33.98 -43.42 1.75
CA LEU A 4 -33.10 -44.59 1.73
C LEU A 4 -31.86 -44.30 2.61
N ASP A 5 -31.74 -45.13 3.63
CA ASP A 5 -30.73 -45.18 4.68
C ASP A 5 -29.43 -45.83 4.16
N TRP A 6 -28.32 -45.11 4.27
CA TRP A 6 -26.98 -45.51 3.79
C TRP A 6 -26.14 -46.23 4.86
N SER A 7 -26.72 -46.70 5.96
CA SER A 7 -25.96 -47.28 7.09
C SER A 7 -25.58 -48.76 6.97
N LYS A 8 -25.81 -49.43 5.82
CA LYS A 8 -25.52 -50.87 5.68
C LYS A 8 -24.99 -51.26 4.30
N THR A 9 -23.74 -50.89 4.00
CA THR A 9 -22.95 -51.60 2.99
C THR A 9 -21.63 -52.04 3.62
N ASP A 10 -21.63 -53.29 4.04
CA ASP A 10 -20.48 -54.00 4.59
C ASP A 10 -19.60 -54.42 3.39
N VAL A 11 -18.52 -53.68 3.15
CA VAL A 11 -17.56 -54.01 2.09
C VAL A 11 -16.47 -54.88 2.69
N SER A 12 -16.71 -56.19 2.70
CA SER A 12 -15.65 -57.17 2.94
C SER A 12 -14.68 -57.16 1.76
N LEU A 13 -13.56 -56.46 1.91
CA LEU A 13 -12.45 -56.47 0.96
C LEU A 13 -11.85 -57.88 0.86
N HIS A 14 -11.92 -58.45 -0.34
CA HIS A 14 -11.18 -59.65 -0.74
C HIS A 14 -9.67 -59.48 -0.49
N LYS A 15 -9.09 -60.40 0.26
CA LYS A 15 -7.67 -60.41 0.67
C LYS A 15 -6.71 -61.10 -0.32
N ASP A 16 -7.17 -61.47 -1.51
CA ASP A 16 -6.38 -62.31 -2.43
C ASP A 16 -6.07 -61.60 -3.76
N SER A 17 -5.44 -60.42 -3.69
CA SER A 17 -4.81 -59.79 -4.86
C SER A 17 -3.29 -59.86 -4.75
N PRO A 18 -2.56 -60.50 -5.68
CA PRO A 18 -1.11 -60.71 -5.61
C PRO A 18 -0.27 -59.45 -5.92
N TRP A 19 -0.87 -58.26 -5.91
CA TRP A 19 -0.22 -57.02 -6.33
C TRP A 19 -0.38 -55.87 -5.33
N LEU A 20 -0.15 -56.12 -4.03
CA LEU A 20 -0.04 -55.06 -3.02
C LEU A 20 1.12 -55.30 -2.02
N THR A 21 2.17 -54.50 -2.23
CA THR A 21 3.02 -53.81 -1.24
C THR A 21 3.89 -54.62 -0.28
N VAL A 22 5.14 -54.82 -0.70
CA VAL A 22 6.27 -54.76 0.24
C VAL A 22 6.51 -53.27 0.54
N PRO A 23 6.47 -52.81 1.80
CA PRO A 23 6.88 -51.43 2.11
C PRO A 23 8.35 -51.27 1.71
N PRO A 24 8.74 -50.16 1.06
CA PRO A 24 10.14 -49.95 0.72
C PRO A 24 10.95 -50.01 2.01
N THR A 25 12.01 -50.81 2.02
CA THR A 25 12.92 -50.88 3.15
C THR A 25 13.48 -49.49 3.44
N GLU A 26 13.81 -49.22 4.70
CA GLU A 26 14.44 -47.95 5.11
C GLU A 26 15.71 -47.65 4.27
N GLN A 27 16.34 -48.69 3.73
CA GLN A 27 17.44 -48.64 2.78
C GLN A 27 16.99 -48.13 1.39
N ALA A 28 15.87 -48.61 0.83
CA ALA A 28 15.33 -48.13 -0.44
C ALA A 28 14.90 -46.65 -0.39
N LEU A 29 14.45 -46.17 0.77
CA LEU A 29 14.17 -44.74 1.00
C LEU A 29 15.45 -43.90 1.15
N ARG A 30 16.55 -44.48 1.64
CA ARG A 30 17.88 -43.82 1.67
C ARG A 30 18.57 -43.82 0.31
N ASP A 31 18.32 -44.83 -0.51
CA ASP A 31 18.88 -44.99 -1.85
C ASP A 31 18.08 -44.21 -2.92
N PHE A 32 16.85 -43.77 -2.59
CA PHE A 32 16.08 -42.81 -3.39
C PHE A 32 16.64 -41.38 -3.24
N ARG A 33 17.90 -41.18 -3.63
CA ARG A 33 18.39 -39.83 -3.97
C ARG A 33 17.76 -39.45 -5.31
N PRO A 34 17.13 -38.27 -5.45
CA PRO A 34 16.80 -37.76 -6.76
C PRO A 34 18.14 -37.55 -7.50
N HIS A 35 18.51 -38.49 -8.35
CA HIS A 35 19.58 -38.34 -9.33
C HIS A 35 19.11 -37.37 -10.42
N VAL A 36 18.93 -36.11 -10.03
CA VAL A 36 19.11 -34.97 -10.91
C VAL A 36 20.25 -34.17 -10.29
N ILE A 37 21.44 -34.75 -10.32
CA ILE A 37 22.67 -33.97 -10.20
C ILE A 37 22.81 -33.31 -11.57
N PHE A 38 22.28 -32.09 -11.71
CA PHE A 38 22.80 -31.21 -12.74
C PHE A 38 24.31 -31.15 -12.52
N GLN A 39 25.11 -31.52 -13.52
CA GLN A 39 26.54 -31.34 -13.41
C GLN A 39 26.81 -29.85 -13.16
N PRO A 40 27.50 -29.46 -12.07
CA PRO A 40 27.76 -28.06 -11.76
C PRO A 40 28.50 -27.32 -12.89
N SER A 41 29.19 -28.05 -13.77
CA SER A 41 29.90 -27.54 -14.94
C SER A 41 29.01 -27.06 -16.09
N GLU A 42 27.70 -27.32 -16.06
CA GLU A 42 26.73 -26.88 -17.08
C GLU A 42 25.66 -25.92 -16.54
N VAL A 43 25.82 -25.45 -15.30
CA VAL A 43 25.02 -24.33 -14.81
C VAL A 43 25.50 -23.11 -15.60
N ARG A 44 24.75 -22.75 -16.65
CA ARG A 44 24.92 -21.46 -17.34
C ARG A 44 25.16 -20.41 -16.27
N ASP A 45 26.26 -19.66 -16.39
CA ASP A 45 26.57 -18.54 -15.51
C ASP A 45 25.28 -17.73 -15.33
N SER A 46 24.75 -17.72 -14.10
CA SER A 46 23.45 -17.15 -13.80
C SER A 46 23.42 -15.66 -14.14
N ALA A 47 24.58 -14.98 -14.08
CA ALA A 47 24.73 -13.60 -14.50
C ALA A 47 24.67 -13.47 -16.03
N ALA A 48 25.34 -14.36 -16.77
CA ALA A 48 25.28 -14.36 -18.23
C ALA A 48 23.88 -14.68 -18.76
N PHE A 49 23.18 -15.64 -18.14
CA PHE A 49 21.79 -15.94 -18.47
C PHE A 49 20.84 -14.78 -18.13
N ALA A 50 21.00 -14.15 -16.96
CA ALA A 50 20.20 -12.98 -16.59
C ALA A 50 20.42 -11.82 -17.56
N ALA A 51 21.66 -11.56 -17.98
CA ALA A 51 22.00 -10.54 -18.97
C ALA A 51 21.49 -10.87 -20.39
N ASP A 52 21.40 -12.15 -20.74
CA ASP A 52 20.77 -12.59 -21.99
C ASP A 52 19.25 -12.39 -21.96
N VAL A 53 18.60 -12.78 -20.86
CA VAL A 53 17.15 -12.58 -20.63
C VAL A 53 16.80 -11.09 -20.65
N GLY A 54 17.63 -10.24 -20.05
CA GLY A 54 17.42 -8.79 -20.03
C GLY A 54 17.47 -8.09 -21.38
N LYS A 55 18.12 -8.71 -22.39
CA LYS A 55 18.11 -8.22 -23.77
C LYS A 55 16.84 -8.60 -24.54
N ARG A 56 16.02 -9.50 -24.01
CA ARG A 56 14.80 -9.97 -24.68
C ARG A 56 13.68 -8.96 -24.50
N LEU A 57 12.82 -8.86 -25.51
CA LEU A 57 11.68 -7.94 -25.52
C LEU A 57 10.53 -8.51 -24.68
N LEU A 58 10.67 -8.49 -23.36
CA LEU A 58 9.72 -9.06 -22.41
C LEU A 58 8.71 -8.01 -21.88
N PHE A 59 7.52 -8.48 -21.51
CA PHE A 59 6.62 -7.75 -20.63
C PHE A 59 7.11 -7.81 -19.19
N GLY A 60 6.90 -6.73 -18.44
CA GLY A 60 7.37 -6.57 -17.06
C GLY A 60 8.85 -6.20 -16.95
N HIS A 61 9.31 -5.97 -15.72
CA HIS A 61 10.61 -5.34 -15.44
C HIS A 61 11.72 -6.39 -15.28
N PRO A 62 12.70 -6.47 -16.20
CA PRO A 62 13.85 -7.36 -16.06
C PRO A 62 14.72 -7.01 -14.85
N ASN A 63 15.52 -7.95 -14.36
CA ASN A 63 16.36 -7.73 -13.17
C ASN A 63 17.61 -6.87 -13.43
N ASP A 64 18.02 -6.69 -14.68
CA ASP A 64 19.29 -6.08 -15.11
C ASP A 64 19.13 -4.70 -15.77
N VAL A 65 17.94 -4.10 -15.65
CA VAL A 65 17.68 -2.74 -16.13
C VAL A 65 18.67 -1.77 -15.48
N LYS A 66 19.36 -0.96 -16.30
CA LYS A 66 20.27 0.07 -15.79
C LYS A 66 19.46 1.33 -15.43
N PRO A 67 19.68 1.92 -14.24
CA PRO A 67 19.00 3.16 -13.85
C PRO A 67 19.48 4.33 -14.70
N ILE A 68 18.56 5.17 -15.16
CA ILE A 68 18.86 6.45 -15.83
C ILE A 68 18.12 7.55 -15.07
N LYS A 69 18.85 8.59 -14.62
CA LYS A 69 18.22 9.79 -14.03
C LYS A 69 17.49 10.53 -15.15
N PRO A 70 16.21 10.89 -14.98
CA PRO A 70 15.50 11.68 -15.97
C PRO A 70 16.13 13.05 -16.18
N GLY A 71 15.88 13.65 -17.34
CA GLY A 71 16.28 15.04 -17.60
C GLY A 71 15.60 16.03 -16.63
N PRO A 72 16.21 17.18 -16.34
CA PRO A 72 15.67 18.14 -15.37
C PRO A 72 14.27 18.68 -15.75
N ASP A 73 13.96 18.77 -17.04
CA ASP A 73 12.69 19.32 -17.52
C ASP A 73 11.70 18.24 -18.02
N GLU A 74 12.10 16.97 -18.03
CA GLU A 74 11.30 15.88 -18.62
C GLU A 74 9.97 15.67 -17.88
N TYR A 75 10.00 15.80 -16.55
CA TYR A 75 8.85 15.56 -15.68
C TYR A 75 8.44 16.84 -14.94
N MET A 76 8.04 17.86 -15.71
CA MET A 76 7.51 19.11 -15.17
C MET A 76 6.05 19.31 -15.59
N TYR A 77 5.24 19.82 -14.67
CA TYR A 77 3.88 20.26 -14.99
C TYR A 77 3.94 21.53 -15.83
N THR A 78 3.14 21.56 -16.89
CA THR A 78 2.96 22.76 -17.71
C THR A 78 2.15 23.80 -16.93
N SER A 79 2.22 25.07 -17.32
CA SER A 79 1.44 26.14 -16.66
C SER A 79 -0.07 25.89 -16.67
N ALA A 80 -0.59 25.13 -17.65
CA ALA A 80 -2.00 24.75 -17.73
C ALA A 80 -2.39 23.61 -16.77
N GLU A 81 -1.42 22.81 -16.33
CA GLU A 81 -1.64 21.70 -15.38
C GLU A 81 -1.51 22.15 -13.92
N LEU A 82 -0.87 23.29 -13.67
CA LEU A 82 -0.64 23.80 -12.33
C LEU A 82 -1.94 24.27 -11.66
N SER A 83 -2.05 24.04 -10.36
CA SER A 83 -3.15 24.53 -9.53
C SER A 83 -3.20 26.06 -9.54
N THR A 84 -4.42 26.60 -9.60
CA THR A 84 -4.68 28.06 -9.52
C THR A 84 -4.78 28.54 -8.08
N ALA A 85 -4.67 27.64 -7.12
CA ALA A 85 -4.84 27.98 -5.72
C ALA A 85 -3.67 28.83 -5.21
N PRO A 86 -3.93 29.82 -4.33
CA PRO A 86 -2.90 30.73 -3.87
C PRO A 86 -1.84 29.99 -3.05
N PRO A 87 -0.59 30.51 -3.03
CA PRO A 87 0.44 30.00 -2.13
C PRO A 87 0.01 30.17 -0.68
N THR A 88 0.54 29.32 0.19
CA THR A 88 0.36 29.46 1.64
C THR A 88 1.07 30.71 2.15
N VAL A 89 0.53 31.31 3.21
CA VAL A 89 1.10 32.54 3.82
C VAL A 89 2.46 32.26 4.44
N ASP A 90 2.60 31.10 5.11
CA ASP A 90 3.82 30.73 5.81
C ASP A 90 4.86 30.15 4.84
N THR A 91 5.86 30.94 4.47
CA THR A 91 6.93 30.47 3.56
C THR A 91 7.99 29.61 4.27
N VAL A 92 8.03 29.65 5.60
CA VAL A 92 8.96 28.86 6.42
C VAL A 92 8.20 28.29 7.62
N LEU A 93 8.29 26.98 7.80
CA LEU A 93 7.72 26.27 8.95
C LEU A 93 8.86 25.87 9.88
N ILE A 94 8.97 26.57 11.00
CA ILE A 94 9.96 26.31 12.04
C ILE A 94 9.28 25.44 13.12
N PRO A 95 9.86 24.27 13.47
CA PRO A 95 9.33 23.48 14.57
C PRO A 95 9.34 24.29 15.88
N PRO A 96 8.25 24.27 16.67
CA PRO A 96 8.21 24.96 17.96
C PRO A 96 9.33 24.47 18.88
N ALA A 97 10.03 25.39 19.54
CA ALA A 97 11.04 25.01 20.53
C ALA A 97 10.39 24.30 21.73
N ALA A 98 11.02 23.24 22.22
CA ALA A 98 10.64 22.60 23.47
C ALA A 98 10.78 23.59 24.63
N GLN A 99 9.74 23.67 25.45
CA GLN A 99 9.73 24.46 26.68
C GLN A 99 10.23 23.62 27.86
N PRO A 100 10.74 24.25 28.94
CA PRO A 100 11.24 23.53 30.11
C PRO A 100 10.19 22.63 30.80
N ASP A 101 8.91 22.94 30.64
CA ASP A 101 7.77 22.21 31.19
C ASP A 101 7.17 21.16 30.25
N ASP A 102 7.65 21.07 29.01
CA ASP A 102 7.22 20.03 28.09
C ASP A 102 7.63 18.64 28.62
N PRO A 103 6.72 17.64 28.60
CA PRO A 103 7.05 16.28 28.98
C PRO A 103 8.23 15.73 28.18
N LEU A 104 9.25 15.25 28.91
CA LEU A 104 10.38 14.54 28.31
C LEU A 104 9.93 13.15 27.82
N PRO A 105 10.57 12.61 26.77
CA PRO A 105 10.35 11.23 26.39
C PRO A 105 10.78 10.31 27.55
N PRO A 106 10.15 9.12 27.71
CA PRO A 106 10.60 8.15 28.70
C PRO A 106 12.09 7.80 28.51
N LYS A 107 12.77 7.38 29.59
CA LYS A 107 14.20 7.01 29.56
C LYS A 107 14.49 6.11 28.34
N ASN A 108 15.55 6.43 27.61
CA ASN A 108 16.01 5.75 26.39
C ASN A 108 15.16 5.97 25.12
N PHE A 109 13.98 6.59 25.20
CA PHE A 109 13.16 6.92 24.03
C PHE A 109 13.44 8.35 23.53
N LEU A 110 12.96 8.67 22.33
CA LEU A 110 13.09 9.98 21.69
C LEU A 110 11.73 10.44 21.15
N HIS A 111 11.50 11.75 21.17
CA HIS A 111 10.44 12.35 20.38
C HIS A 111 10.91 12.57 18.92
N PRO A 112 9.99 12.54 17.94
CA PRO A 112 10.25 12.97 16.58
C PRO A 112 10.78 14.40 16.54
N ARG A 113 11.62 14.69 15.55
CA ARG A 113 12.20 16.03 15.34
C ARG A 113 12.13 16.37 13.85
N ALA A 114 11.57 17.52 13.55
CA ALA A 114 11.53 18.08 12.21
C ALA A 114 12.74 18.99 11.94
N GLY A 115 13.15 19.03 10.68
CA GLY A 115 13.95 20.14 10.17
C GLY A 115 13.11 21.40 9.98
N ILE A 116 13.74 22.47 9.50
CA ILE A 116 13.03 23.66 9.04
C ILE A 116 12.55 23.40 7.62
N PHE A 117 11.24 23.50 7.40
CA PHE A 117 10.66 23.35 6.07
C PHE A 117 10.51 24.71 5.39
N THR A 118 11.03 24.83 4.17
CA THR A 118 10.93 26.05 3.35
C THR A 118 10.04 25.79 2.14
N LEU A 119 9.10 26.70 1.90
CA LEU A 119 8.22 26.68 0.73
C LEU A 119 9.02 27.05 -0.52
N LYS A 120 9.13 26.13 -1.47
CA LYS A 120 9.81 26.36 -2.76
C LYS A 120 8.81 26.32 -3.89
N LYS A 121 8.90 27.29 -4.80
CA LYS A 121 8.17 27.29 -6.06
C LYS A 121 8.84 26.31 -7.02
N THR A 122 8.06 25.40 -7.59
CA THR A 122 8.56 24.41 -8.55
C THR A 122 7.41 23.84 -9.38
N ASN A 123 7.68 23.56 -10.65
CA ASN A 123 6.72 22.91 -11.53
C ASN A 123 6.80 21.38 -11.44
N ALA A 124 7.67 20.83 -10.57
CA ALA A 124 7.73 19.39 -10.35
C ALA A 124 6.47 18.86 -9.64
N TYR A 125 5.71 19.71 -8.94
CA TYR A 125 4.47 19.37 -8.25
C TYR A 125 3.29 20.11 -8.87
N GLN A 126 2.13 19.45 -8.96
CA GLN A 126 0.95 20.05 -9.59
C GLN A 126 0.51 21.33 -8.87
N ARG A 127 0.77 21.42 -7.57
CA ARG A 127 0.48 22.60 -6.77
C ARG A 127 1.30 23.84 -7.17
N GLY A 128 2.42 23.67 -7.88
CA GLY A 128 3.37 24.73 -8.24
C GLY A 128 4.34 25.10 -7.10
N TYR A 129 4.20 24.47 -5.94
CA TYR A 129 5.07 24.67 -4.79
C TYR A 129 5.05 23.46 -3.83
N VAL A 130 6.09 23.37 -3.00
CA VAL A 130 6.34 22.24 -2.08
C VAL A 130 7.10 22.74 -0.86
N TYR A 131 6.79 22.21 0.34
CA TYR A 131 7.63 22.40 1.52
C TYR A 131 8.80 21.41 1.49
N THR A 132 10.00 21.92 1.65
CA THR A 132 11.23 21.13 1.53
C THR A 132 12.12 21.27 2.75
N THR A 133 12.80 20.18 3.13
CA THR A 133 13.89 20.19 4.10
C THR A 133 15.05 19.35 3.53
N PRO A 134 16.32 19.73 3.75
CA PRO A 134 17.45 18.90 3.33
C PRO A 134 17.44 17.54 4.04
N TYR A 135 17.87 16.50 3.33
CA TYR A 135 18.08 15.16 3.87
C TYR A 135 19.38 14.58 3.32
N PHE A 136 20.30 14.19 4.21
CA PHE A 136 21.62 13.66 3.83
C PHE A 136 21.62 12.13 4.00
N LEU A 137 22.17 11.40 3.02
CA LEU A 137 22.13 9.93 3.06
C LEU A 137 23.09 9.34 4.10
N ASP A 138 24.12 10.10 4.51
CA ASP A 138 25.07 9.71 5.55
C ASP A 138 24.44 9.62 6.95
N THR A 139 23.33 10.34 7.21
CA THR A 139 22.59 10.25 8.48
C THR A 139 21.69 9.01 8.57
N LYS A 140 21.62 8.17 7.54
CA LYS A 140 20.72 7.01 7.46
C LYS A 140 20.83 6.07 8.67
N GLN A 141 22.05 5.76 9.12
CA GLN A 141 22.26 4.88 10.28
C GLN A 141 21.77 5.54 11.57
N GLN A 142 22.05 6.84 11.75
CA GLN A 142 21.56 7.60 12.90
C GLN A 142 20.03 7.65 12.91
N ASP A 143 19.42 7.84 11.75
CA ASP A 143 17.97 7.81 11.58
C ASP A 143 17.37 6.44 11.90
N HIS A 144 18.01 5.35 11.49
CA HIS A 144 17.60 4.00 11.86
C HIS A 144 17.54 3.83 13.39
N HIS A 145 18.61 4.22 14.10
CA HIS A 145 18.63 4.16 15.57
C HIS A 145 17.60 5.10 16.22
N ARG A 146 17.44 6.31 15.68
CA ARG A 146 16.42 7.27 16.14
C ARG A 146 15.01 6.70 15.98
N MET A 147 14.72 6.08 14.85
CA MET A 147 13.43 5.47 14.55
C MET A 147 13.10 4.29 15.47
N LEU A 148 14.07 3.45 15.81
CA LEU A 148 13.87 2.38 16.80
C LEU A 148 13.48 2.91 18.20
N ARG A 149 13.85 4.15 18.53
CA ARG A 149 13.61 4.80 19.84
C ARG A 149 12.40 5.73 19.85
N VAL A 150 11.73 5.93 18.72
CA VAL A 150 10.74 6.99 18.59
C VAL A 150 9.44 6.68 19.34
N VAL A 151 8.94 7.68 20.07
CA VAL A 151 7.63 7.66 20.73
C VAL A 151 6.83 8.93 20.42
N PRO A 152 5.51 8.82 20.21
CA PRO A 152 4.65 9.98 20.00
C PRO A 152 4.74 10.95 21.19
N PRO A 153 4.95 12.26 20.94
CA PRO A 153 4.83 13.28 21.99
C PRO A 153 3.44 13.26 22.63
N PRO A 154 3.32 13.43 23.96
CA PRO A 154 2.02 13.48 24.64
C PRO A 154 1.07 14.54 24.08
N GLN A 155 1.59 15.64 23.55
CA GLN A 155 0.85 16.76 22.96
C GLN A 155 0.08 16.39 21.68
N LEU A 156 0.42 15.27 21.04
CA LEU A 156 -0.39 14.71 19.96
C LEU A 156 -1.74 14.19 20.46
N SER A 157 -1.84 13.89 21.76
CA SER A 157 -3.12 13.54 22.38
C SER A 157 -4.00 14.78 22.54
N PRO A 158 -5.31 14.67 22.26
CA PRO A 158 -6.24 15.76 22.48
C PRO A 158 -6.19 16.27 23.92
N THR A 159 -6.06 17.59 24.09
CA THR A 159 -6.02 18.23 25.41
C THR A 159 -7.22 19.15 25.55
N VAL A 160 -7.98 18.97 26.63
CA VAL A 160 -9.16 19.78 26.94
C VAL A 160 -8.75 20.90 27.89
N VAL A 161 -9.02 22.15 27.51
CA VAL A 161 -8.82 23.34 28.33
C VAL A 161 -10.15 24.09 28.38
N ASN A 162 -10.68 24.33 29.58
CA ASN A 162 -11.97 24.99 29.79
C ASN A 162 -13.13 24.38 28.98
N GLY A 163 -13.18 23.03 28.90
CA GLY A 163 -14.25 22.30 28.20
C GLY A 163 -14.14 22.27 26.67
N GLN A 164 -13.07 22.83 26.08
CA GLN A 164 -12.83 22.81 24.64
C GLN A 164 -11.49 22.14 24.31
N TYR A 165 -11.40 21.45 23.17
CA TYR A 165 -10.10 20.98 22.69
C TYR A 165 -9.23 22.15 22.27
N LYS A 166 -8.04 22.21 22.88
CA LYS A 166 -7.02 23.16 22.49
C LYS A 166 -6.02 22.47 21.58
N HIS A 167 -5.75 23.11 20.45
CA HIS A 167 -4.62 22.72 19.62
C HIS A 167 -3.32 23.16 20.30
N ILE A 168 -2.62 22.20 20.88
CA ILE A 168 -1.28 22.41 21.41
C ILE A 168 -0.31 22.08 20.30
N LYS A 169 0.54 23.05 19.94
CA LYS A 169 1.64 22.83 19.00
C LYS A 169 2.56 21.76 19.59
N VAL A 170 2.97 20.82 18.77
CA VAL A 170 3.84 19.72 19.21
C VAL A 170 5.30 20.21 19.17
N PRO A 171 6.02 20.21 20.30
CA PRO A 171 7.42 20.61 20.33
C PRO A 171 8.29 19.81 19.34
N GLU A 172 9.26 20.49 18.75
CA GLU A 172 10.21 19.95 17.78
C GLU A 172 9.57 19.35 16.50
N CYS A 173 8.25 19.46 16.31
CA CYS A 173 7.52 18.90 15.19
C CYS A 173 6.82 19.98 14.34
N VAL A 174 6.59 19.70 13.06
CA VAL A 174 5.86 20.62 12.16
C VAL A 174 4.49 20.05 11.83
N GLN A 175 3.44 20.87 11.96
CA GLN A 175 2.13 20.51 11.44
C GLN A 175 2.14 20.66 9.91
N MET A 176 1.66 19.64 9.21
CA MET A 176 1.49 19.71 7.76
C MET A 176 0.40 20.71 7.38
N VAL A 177 0.66 21.52 6.35
CA VAL A 177 -0.31 22.46 5.80
C VAL A 177 -1.15 21.75 4.72
N PRO A 178 -2.48 21.69 4.85
CA PRO A 178 -3.34 21.05 3.85
C PRO A 178 -3.18 21.61 2.44
N GLY A 179 -3.16 20.72 1.46
CA GLY A 179 -3.03 21.04 0.03
C GLY A 179 -1.59 21.24 -0.45
N VAL A 180 -0.59 21.14 0.44
CA VAL A 180 0.83 21.33 0.07
C VAL A 180 1.63 20.06 0.32
N PRO A 181 2.33 19.54 -0.70
CA PRO A 181 3.28 18.45 -0.52
C PRO A 181 4.46 18.83 0.39
N PHE A 182 4.97 17.84 1.13
CA PHE A 182 6.21 17.91 1.90
C PHE A 182 7.23 16.95 1.28
N ALA A 183 8.47 17.39 1.12
CA ALA A 183 9.52 16.62 0.46
C ALA A 183 10.89 16.79 1.13
N PHE A 184 11.75 15.80 0.93
CA PHE A 184 13.17 15.88 1.22
C PHE A 184 13.95 16.35 -0.01
N GLU A 185 14.95 17.19 0.21
CA GLU A 185 15.98 17.52 -0.79
C GLU A 185 17.19 16.61 -0.56
N ILE A 186 17.40 15.67 -1.47
CA ILE A 186 18.42 14.63 -1.27
C ILE A 186 19.82 15.23 -1.42
N GLU A 187 20.66 15.06 -0.41
CA GLU A 187 21.94 15.75 -0.28
C GLU A 187 21.82 17.29 -0.33
N GLY A 188 20.67 17.82 0.11
CA GLY A 188 20.36 19.24 0.03
C GLY A 188 20.19 19.79 -1.39
N LYS A 189 20.04 18.90 -2.40
CA LYS A 189 19.91 19.29 -3.81
C LYS A 189 18.46 19.64 -4.16
N PRO A 190 18.16 20.90 -4.54
CA PRO A 190 16.78 21.32 -4.81
C PRO A 190 16.11 20.63 -6.02
N ASP A 191 16.91 20.06 -6.93
CA ASP A 191 16.44 19.34 -8.11
C ASP A 191 16.21 17.84 -7.86
N ASP A 192 16.64 17.31 -6.71
CA ASP A 192 16.43 15.90 -6.33
C ASP A 192 15.48 15.81 -5.13
N LEU A 193 14.18 15.88 -5.44
CA LEU A 193 13.11 15.88 -4.45
C LEU A 193 12.53 14.47 -4.27
N HIS A 194 12.31 14.09 -3.01
CA HIS A 194 11.58 12.88 -2.62
C HIS A 194 10.37 13.25 -1.76
N THR A 195 9.17 12.95 -2.23
CA THR A 195 7.94 13.31 -1.51
C THR A 195 7.83 12.52 -0.20
N ILE A 196 7.71 13.19 0.94
CA ILE A 196 7.43 12.57 2.24
C ILE A 196 5.94 12.23 2.34
N GLY A 197 5.09 13.19 1.99
CA GLY A 197 3.63 13.05 2.06
C GLY A 197 2.88 14.35 1.80
N ALA A 198 1.55 14.28 1.84
CA ALA A 198 0.66 15.44 1.86
C ALA A 198 -0.62 15.12 2.63
N VAL A 199 -1.30 16.18 3.10
CA VAL A 199 -2.67 16.09 3.61
C VAL A 199 -3.58 16.97 2.77
N HIS A 200 -4.78 16.48 2.47
CA HIS A 200 -5.82 17.23 1.77
C HIS A 200 -7.13 17.20 2.55
N THR A 201 -7.75 18.37 2.64
CA THR A 201 -9.12 18.59 3.12
C THR A 201 -9.95 19.19 1.99
N PHE A 202 -11.28 19.16 2.09
CA PHE A 202 -12.12 19.81 1.08
C PHE A 202 -11.83 21.30 0.94
N GLU A 203 -11.47 21.98 2.03
CA GLU A 203 -11.07 23.38 2.00
C GLU A 203 -9.81 23.59 1.14
N SER A 204 -8.81 22.72 1.28
CA SER A 204 -7.60 22.81 0.44
C SER A 204 -7.85 22.45 -1.03
N LEU A 205 -8.85 21.60 -1.30
CA LEU A 205 -9.17 21.06 -2.62
C LEU A 205 -10.20 21.90 -3.40
N ARG A 206 -10.94 22.80 -2.76
CA ARG A 206 -12.03 23.59 -3.41
C ARG A 206 -11.58 24.44 -4.60
N HIS A 207 -10.27 24.67 -4.73
CA HIS A 207 -9.66 25.45 -5.80
C HIS A 207 -9.19 24.57 -6.97
N GLU A 208 -9.26 23.25 -6.83
CA GLU A 208 -8.84 22.30 -7.86
C GLU A 208 -10.00 22.07 -8.86
N PRO A 209 -9.69 21.91 -10.16
CA PRO A 209 -10.72 21.76 -11.19
C PRO A 209 -11.55 20.48 -11.04
N ASP A 210 -11.01 19.46 -10.38
CA ASP A 210 -11.64 18.18 -10.12
C ASP A 210 -12.20 18.06 -8.68
N PHE A 211 -12.42 19.18 -7.99
CA PHE A 211 -13.00 19.22 -6.63
C PHE A 211 -14.33 18.46 -6.52
N TRP A 212 -15.29 18.74 -7.42
CA TRP A 212 -16.62 18.12 -7.36
C TRP A 212 -16.57 16.60 -7.49
N PRO A 213 -15.87 16.02 -8.50
CA PRO A 213 -15.65 14.57 -8.55
C PRO A 213 -15.01 13.99 -7.28
N ILE A 214 -14.04 14.69 -6.66
CA ILE A 214 -13.42 14.23 -5.41
C ILE A 214 -14.44 14.22 -4.27
N LEU A 215 -15.26 15.26 -4.15
CA LEU A 215 -16.31 15.33 -3.13
C LEU A 215 -17.35 14.23 -3.33
N GLU A 216 -17.82 14.03 -4.57
CA GLU A 216 -18.80 13.00 -4.94
C GLU A 216 -18.30 11.60 -4.61
N ASP A 217 -17.10 11.23 -5.05
CA ASP A 217 -16.52 9.92 -4.74
C ASP A 217 -16.33 9.74 -3.22
N THR A 218 -15.92 10.79 -2.49
CA THR A 218 -15.76 10.71 -1.03
C THR A 218 -17.11 10.50 -0.33
N ILE A 219 -18.17 11.16 -0.81
CA ILE A 219 -19.54 10.94 -0.32
C ILE A 219 -20.01 9.52 -0.61
N LEU A 220 -19.75 8.99 -1.82
CA LEU A 220 -20.12 7.62 -2.17
C LEU A 220 -19.38 6.58 -1.32
N VAL A 221 -18.09 6.78 -1.06
CA VAL A 221 -17.34 5.96 -0.11
C VAL A 221 -17.95 6.04 1.29
N ALA A 222 -18.26 7.25 1.77
CA ALA A 222 -18.86 7.42 3.09
C ALA A 222 -20.23 6.75 3.21
N LYS A 223 -21.09 6.90 2.19
CA LYS A 223 -22.39 6.22 2.11
C LYS A 223 -22.23 4.70 2.10
N GLY A 224 -21.32 4.17 1.27
CA GLY A 224 -21.04 2.74 1.19
C GLY A 224 -20.39 2.16 2.45
N LEU A 225 -19.73 2.96 3.29
CA LEU A 225 -19.13 2.44 4.53
C LEU A 225 -20.04 2.60 5.76
N ARG A 226 -20.76 3.73 5.85
CA ARG A 226 -21.60 4.10 7.01
C ARG A 226 -23.07 3.74 6.84
N GLY A 227 -23.50 3.49 5.61
CA GLY A 227 -24.91 3.43 5.25
C GLY A 227 -25.54 4.80 5.07
N CYS A 228 -26.74 4.81 4.52
CA CYS A 228 -27.55 5.99 4.27
C CYS A 228 -29.03 5.58 4.22
N ARG A 229 -29.90 6.33 4.90
CA ARG A 229 -31.36 6.14 4.75
C ARG A 229 -31.82 6.50 3.34
N PRO A 230 -32.97 5.96 2.90
CA PRO A 230 -33.60 6.38 1.66
C PRO A 230 -33.94 7.87 1.70
N VAL A 231 -33.60 8.61 0.65
CA VAL A 231 -34.00 10.01 0.46
C VAL A 231 -34.82 10.08 -0.82
N GLY A 232 -36.13 10.35 -0.69
CA GLY A 232 -37.05 10.29 -1.83
C GLY A 232 -37.22 8.84 -2.32
N ASN A 233 -36.87 8.59 -3.58
CA ASN A 233 -37.03 7.28 -4.24
C ASN A 233 -35.74 6.42 -4.27
N THR A 234 -34.69 6.81 -3.54
CA THR A 234 -33.46 6.00 -3.48
C THR A 234 -33.59 4.88 -2.46
N ASP A 235 -33.03 3.71 -2.73
CA ASP A 235 -32.98 2.61 -1.78
C ASP A 235 -32.13 2.94 -0.54
N GLU A 236 -32.42 2.24 0.56
CA GLU A 236 -31.58 2.25 1.75
C GLU A 236 -30.21 1.61 1.44
N VAL A 237 -29.13 2.22 1.93
CA VAL A 237 -27.79 1.64 1.90
C VAL A 237 -27.41 1.23 3.30
N PHE A 238 -27.17 -0.06 3.53
CA PHE A 238 -26.68 -0.56 4.80
C PHE A 238 -25.19 -0.26 4.99
N PRO A 239 -24.68 -0.10 6.22
CA PRO A 239 -23.26 0.04 6.45
C PRO A 239 -22.55 -1.24 6.03
N ILE A 240 -21.27 -1.15 5.67
CA ILE A 240 -20.51 -2.34 5.29
C ILE A 240 -20.41 -3.38 6.43
N THR A 241 -20.55 -2.93 7.69
CA THR A 241 -20.55 -3.74 8.91
C THR A 241 -21.86 -4.49 9.17
N HIS A 242 -22.91 -4.21 8.38
CA HIS A 242 -24.16 -4.98 8.38
C HIS A 242 -23.92 -6.41 7.91
N TYR A 243 -22.99 -6.58 6.97
CA TYR A 243 -22.57 -7.88 6.46
C TYR A 243 -21.57 -8.55 7.42
N PRO A 244 -21.49 -9.90 7.44
CA PRO A 244 -20.55 -10.64 8.27
C PRO A 244 -19.11 -10.60 7.71
N ILE A 245 -18.55 -9.40 7.58
CA ILE A 245 -17.20 -9.16 7.04
C ILE A 245 -16.12 -9.83 7.88
N LYS A 246 -15.09 -10.36 7.22
CA LYS A 246 -14.01 -11.12 7.86
C LYS A 246 -12.92 -10.17 8.35
N THR A 247 -12.61 -10.26 9.65
CA THR A 247 -11.48 -9.54 10.26
C THR A 247 -10.14 -10.09 9.78
N ASN A 248 -9.16 -9.20 9.67
CA ASN A 248 -7.78 -9.53 9.40
C ASN A 248 -7.15 -10.30 10.57
N ASP A 249 -6.26 -11.25 10.28
CA ASP A 249 -5.49 -12.03 11.27
C ASP A 249 -4.63 -11.16 12.21
N ARG A 250 -4.46 -9.87 11.89
CA ARG A 250 -3.72 -8.89 12.69
C ARG A 250 -4.59 -8.22 13.76
N SER A 251 -5.91 -8.42 13.72
CA SER A 251 -6.83 -7.87 14.72
C SER A 251 -6.60 -8.56 16.06
N PRO A 252 -6.63 -7.83 17.19
CA PRO A 252 -6.39 -8.43 18.50
C PRO A 252 -7.49 -9.44 18.84
N ALA A 253 -7.12 -10.56 19.48
CA ALA A 253 -8.07 -11.57 19.97
C ALA A 253 -9.01 -11.02 21.07
N ASN A 254 -8.70 -9.85 21.62
CA ASN A 254 -9.39 -9.23 22.76
C ASN A 254 -10.45 -8.19 22.35
N VAL A 255 -10.88 -8.18 21.08
CA VAL A 255 -12.04 -7.37 20.68
C VAL A 255 -13.29 -7.98 21.32
N ALA A 256 -14.08 -7.16 22.00
CA ALA A 256 -15.30 -7.63 22.67
C ALA A 256 -16.22 -8.37 21.70
N GLU A 257 -16.84 -9.46 22.16
CA GLU A 257 -17.77 -10.24 21.36
C GLU A 257 -18.88 -9.34 20.79
N GLY A 258 -19.15 -9.47 19.48
CA GLY A 258 -20.11 -8.63 18.77
C GLY A 258 -19.59 -7.24 18.32
N SER A 259 -18.41 -6.82 18.77
CA SER A 259 -17.84 -5.52 18.35
C SER A 259 -17.49 -5.51 16.86
N LYS A 260 -17.76 -4.38 16.21
CA LYS A 260 -17.39 -4.10 14.82
C LYS A 260 -16.04 -3.38 14.69
N ALA A 261 -15.34 -3.16 15.81
CA ALA A 261 -14.01 -2.58 15.81
C ALA A 261 -12.99 -3.59 15.27
N GLY A 262 -12.05 -3.14 14.45
CA GLY A 262 -11.03 -4.02 13.91
C GLY A 262 -10.51 -3.59 12.55
N SER A 263 -9.74 -4.49 11.94
CA SER A 263 -9.14 -4.31 10.64
C SER A 263 -9.68 -5.33 9.65
N TYR A 264 -10.04 -4.91 8.43
CA TYR A 264 -10.67 -5.75 7.41
C TYR A 264 -10.05 -5.48 6.04
N ASN A 265 -9.72 -6.52 5.26
CA ASN A 265 -9.19 -6.36 3.89
C ASN A 265 -10.34 -6.37 2.87
N LEU A 266 -10.48 -5.31 2.07
CA LEU A 266 -11.57 -5.15 1.11
C LEU A 266 -11.20 -5.54 -0.33
N ALA A 267 -9.91 -5.46 -0.70
CA ALA A 267 -9.42 -5.69 -2.05
C ALA A 267 -8.55 -6.95 -2.15
N SER A 268 -7.22 -6.82 -2.08
CA SER A 268 -6.28 -7.95 -2.06
C SER A 268 -5.54 -8.06 -0.74
N THR A 269 -5.00 -9.24 -0.47
CA THR A 269 -4.15 -9.54 0.69
C THR A 269 -2.94 -10.36 0.27
N LEU A 270 -1.92 -10.39 1.12
CA LEU A 270 -0.77 -11.26 0.97
C LEU A 270 -0.93 -12.45 1.93
N LEU A 271 -1.12 -13.64 1.38
CA LEU A 271 -1.07 -14.88 2.15
C LEU A 271 0.35 -15.08 2.67
N LYS A 272 0.48 -15.23 3.99
CA LYS A 272 1.76 -15.51 4.63
C LYS A 272 2.01 -17.02 4.61
N GLY A 273 3.24 -17.41 4.30
CA GLY A 273 3.70 -18.80 4.27
C GLY A 273 5.24 -18.83 4.21
N ASN A 274 5.82 -19.99 3.92
CA ASN A 274 7.25 -20.09 3.64
C ASN A 274 7.55 -19.37 2.32
N GLY A 275 8.39 -18.33 2.36
CA GLY A 275 8.77 -17.53 1.19
C GLY A 275 8.14 -16.12 1.12
N PRO A 276 8.15 -15.47 -0.06
CA PRO A 276 7.69 -14.08 -0.21
C PRO A 276 6.17 -13.89 -0.02
N GLY A 277 5.39 -14.97 -0.02
CA GLY A 277 3.94 -14.99 0.14
C GLY A 277 3.21 -15.28 -1.16
N VAL A 278 1.90 -15.06 -1.18
CA VAL A 278 1.07 -15.10 -2.41
C VAL A 278 0.10 -13.94 -2.39
N VAL A 279 0.06 -13.14 -3.46
CA VAL A 279 -0.94 -12.08 -3.60
C VAL A 279 -2.23 -12.70 -4.11
N LEU A 280 -3.32 -12.51 -3.37
CA LEU A 280 -4.63 -13.06 -3.70
C LEU A 280 -5.78 -12.10 -3.34
N PRO A 281 -6.97 -12.26 -3.95
CA PRO A 281 -8.17 -11.53 -3.54
C PRO A 281 -8.49 -11.73 -2.06
N ALA A 282 -8.83 -10.66 -1.35
CA ALA A 282 -9.21 -10.74 0.06
C ALA A 282 -10.42 -11.66 0.23
N ALA A 283 -10.39 -12.51 1.26
CA ALA A 283 -11.53 -13.35 1.61
C ALA A 283 -12.58 -12.53 2.37
N GLN A 284 -13.64 -12.14 1.66
CA GLN A 284 -14.78 -11.41 2.21
C GLN A 284 -16.08 -12.14 1.87
N VAL A 285 -17.21 -11.59 2.35
CA VAL A 285 -18.56 -12.10 2.09
C VAL A 285 -18.84 -12.07 0.58
N ASP A 286 -19.48 -13.11 0.05
CA ASP A 286 -19.74 -13.26 -1.39
C ASP A 286 -21.22 -13.03 -1.75
N THR A 287 -21.99 -12.32 -0.91
CA THR A 287 -23.38 -11.97 -1.25
C THR A 287 -23.40 -10.90 -2.35
N PRO A 288 -24.35 -10.96 -3.30
CA PRO A 288 -24.42 -9.99 -4.39
C PRO A 288 -24.49 -8.52 -3.92
N GLU A 289 -25.21 -8.26 -2.83
CA GLU A 289 -25.40 -6.93 -2.26
C GLU A 289 -24.08 -6.36 -1.71
N PHE A 290 -23.35 -7.16 -0.92
CA PHE A 290 -22.04 -6.77 -0.41
C PHE A 290 -21.05 -6.58 -1.55
N ALA A 291 -21.04 -7.50 -2.53
CA ALA A 291 -20.12 -7.44 -3.65
C ALA A 291 -20.33 -6.16 -4.47
N ALA A 292 -21.59 -5.78 -4.76
CA ALA A 292 -21.93 -4.53 -5.46
C ALA A 292 -21.53 -3.28 -4.65
N GLN A 293 -21.79 -3.27 -3.35
CA GLN A 293 -21.42 -2.18 -2.46
C GLN A 293 -19.89 -2.02 -2.34
N ASN A 294 -19.17 -3.13 -2.12
CA ASN A 294 -17.71 -3.14 -2.06
C ASN A 294 -17.09 -2.71 -3.39
N SER A 295 -17.62 -3.19 -4.52
CA SER A 295 -17.21 -2.78 -5.87
C SER A 295 -17.32 -1.26 -6.06
N THR A 296 -18.45 -0.68 -5.66
CA THR A 296 -18.67 0.78 -5.71
C THR A 296 -17.67 1.55 -4.85
N VAL A 297 -17.46 1.09 -3.60
CA VAL A 297 -16.48 1.69 -2.69
C VAL A 297 -15.07 1.63 -3.27
N LEU A 298 -14.64 0.47 -3.79
CA LEU A 298 -13.30 0.29 -4.37
C LEU A 298 -13.10 1.14 -5.63
N GLN A 299 -14.11 1.29 -6.48
CA GLN A 299 -14.06 2.17 -7.67
C GLN A 299 -13.89 3.64 -7.26
N CYS A 300 -14.72 4.14 -6.34
CA CYS A 300 -14.59 5.51 -5.84
C CYS A 300 -13.23 5.75 -5.18
N LEU A 301 -12.74 4.77 -4.39
CA LEU A 301 -11.41 4.81 -3.77
C LEU A 301 -10.26 4.84 -4.80
N CYS A 302 -10.39 4.09 -5.89
CA CYS A 302 -9.47 4.10 -7.02
C CYS A 302 -9.42 5.51 -7.64
N HIS A 303 -10.59 6.08 -7.97
CA HIS A 303 -10.68 7.43 -8.55
C HIS A 303 -10.08 8.51 -7.63
N LEU A 304 -10.43 8.48 -6.34
CA LEU A 304 -9.89 9.40 -5.33
C LEU A 304 -8.37 9.33 -5.28
N ARG A 305 -7.81 8.11 -5.21
CA ARG A 305 -6.37 7.93 -5.13
C ARG A 305 -5.66 8.52 -6.35
N ARG A 306 -6.16 8.26 -7.56
CA ARG A 306 -5.55 8.78 -8.79
C ARG A 306 -5.54 10.31 -8.83
N ARG A 307 -6.70 10.93 -8.59
CA ARG A 307 -6.85 12.39 -8.61
C ARG A 307 -6.00 13.11 -7.56
N LEU A 308 -5.87 12.51 -6.38
CA LEU A 308 -5.14 13.11 -5.26
C LEU A 308 -3.64 12.77 -5.27
N LEU A 309 -3.24 11.59 -5.77
CA LEU A 309 -1.82 11.22 -5.84
C LEU A 309 -1.06 12.18 -6.76
N ARG A 310 -1.63 12.54 -7.92
CA ARG A 310 -1.06 13.53 -8.85
C ARG A 310 -0.79 14.90 -8.19
N LYS A 311 -1.66 15.30 -7.25
CA LYS A 311 -1.52 16.55 -6.47
C LYS A 311 -0.51 16.44 -5.34
N THR A 312 -0.14 15.22 -4.96
CA THR A 312 0.67 14.93 -3.78
C THR A 312 2.14 14.73 -4.12
N VAL A 313 2.44 13.91 -5.11
CA VAL A 313 3.83 13.56 -5.44
C VAL A 313 4.33 14.37 -6.62
N SER A 314 5.65 14.37 -6.84
CA SER A 314 6.23 14.97 -8.03
C SER A 314 5.71 14.31 -9.32
N LYS A 315 5.68 15.03 -10.45
CA LYS A 315 5.26 14.48 -11.76
C LYS A 315 6.09 13.25 -12.12
N TYR A 316 7.39 13.27 -11.81
CA TYR A 316 8.28 12.13 -12.00
C TYR A 316 7.85 10.89 -11.19
N GLU A 317 7.58 11.05 -9.89
CA GLU A 317 7.09 9.94 -9.06
C GLU A 317 5.72 9.44 -9.53
N TYR A 318 4.81 10.35 -9.92
CA TYR A 318 3.47 10.02 -10.40
C TYR A 318 3.51 9.22 -11.71
N GLU A 319 4.07 9.80 -12.77
CA GLU A 319 4.03 9.21 -14.11
C GLU A 319 4.87 7.93 -14.20
N THR A 320 6.02 7.90 -13.54
CA THR A 320 6.89 6.71 -13.53
C THR A 320 6.23 5.53 -12.81
N THR A 321 5.50 5.77 -11.71
CA THR A 321 4.80 4.70 -10.99
C THR A 321 3.50 4.27 -11.68
N GLU A 322 2.75 5.20 -12.29
CA GLU A 322 1.59 4.84 -13.12
C GLU A 322 2.02 4.00 -14.33
N TRP A 323 3.04 4.45 -15.06
CA TRP A 323 3.60 3.72 -16.20
C TRP A 323 4.05 2.30 -15.80
N ASN A 324 4.78 2.18 -14.70
CA ASN A 324 5.22 0.87 -14.21
C ASN A 324 4.03 -0.05 -13.86
N SER A 325 2.95 0.50 -13.29
CA SER A 325 1.76 -0.29 -13.01
C SER A 325 1.09 -0.83 -14.27
N GLU A 326 1.14 -0.12 -15.39
CA GLU A 326 0.66 -0.61 -16.69
C GLU A 326 1.60 -1.66 -17.29
N ASP A 327 2.91 -1.39 -17.34
CA ASP A 327 3.92 -2.32 -17.90
C ASP A 327 3.94 -3.67 -17.16
N MET A 328 3.73 -3.66 -15.85
CA MET A 328 3.70 -4.84 -15.00
C MET A 328 2.30 -5.51 -14.91
N ASN A 329 1.29 -4.97 -15.61
CA ASN A 329 -0.13 -5.36 -15.48
C ASN A 329 -0.54 -5.50 -14.00
N VAL A 330 -0.21 -4.51 -13.16
CA VAL A 330 -0.38 -4.63 -11.71
C VAL A 330 -1.85 -4.79 -11.35
N VAL A 331 -2.12 -5.79 -10.51
CA VAL A 331 -3.47 -6.08 -10.04
C VAL A 331 -3.89 -5.11 -8.91
N GLY A 332 -4.19 -3.86 -9.27
CA GLY A 332 -4.92 -2.90 -8.43
C GLY A 332 -6.44 -3.17 -8.35
N PHE A 333 -7.18 -2.40 -7.56
CA PHE A 333 -8.65 -2.54 -7.44
C PHE A 333 -9.43 -1.38 -8.08
N GLY A 334 -10.71 -1.59 -8.34
CA GLY A 334 -11.66 -0.51 -8.68
C GLY A 334 -11.55 0.09 -10.07
N GLY A 335 -10.85 -0.54 -11.02
CA GLY A 335 -10.75 -0.04 -12.39
C GLY A 335 -9.64 -0.69 -13.20
N LEU A 336 -9.59 -0.38 -14.49
CA LEU A 336 -8.50 -0.86 -15.37
C LEU A 336 -7.24 -0.01 -15.20
N GLU A 337 -7.42 1.24 -14.80
CA GLU A 337 -6.38 2.23 -14.78
C GLU A 337 -5.41 2.05 -13.61
N PRO A 338 -4.17 2.53 -13.75
CA PRO A 338 -3.23 2.55 -12.64
C PRO A 338 -3.75 3.40 -11.50
N ASN A 339 -3.86 2.83 -10.32
CA ASN A 339 -4.09 3.60 -9.11
C ASN A 339 -2.96 3.45 -8.10
N ASN A 340 -1.87 2.73 -8.44
CA ASN A 340 -0.73 2.48 -7.55
C ASN A 340 -1.08 1.80 -6.20
N ALA A 341 -2.29 1.31 -5.98
CA ALA A 341 -2.66 0.55 -4.79
C ALA A 341 -3.13 -0.85 -5.19
N THR A 342 -2.55 -1.86 -4.56
CA THR A 342 -2.92 -3.26 -4.79
C THR A 342 -3.84 -3.75 -3.68
N SER A 343 -3.95 -3.01 -2.58
CA SER A 343 -4.64 -3.49 -1.38
C SER A 343 -5.35 -2.35 -0.67
N CYS A 344 -6.49 -2.70 -0.08
CA CYS A 344 -7.36 -1.77 0.61
C CYS A 344 -7.76 -2.39 1.95
N GLN A 345 -7.47 -1.69 3.04
CA GLN A 345 -7.76 -2.10 4.40
C GLN A 345 -8.67 -1.08 5.07
N LEU A 346 -9.75 -1.57 5.66
CA LEU A 346 -10.69 -0.81 6.47
C LEU A 346 -10.32 -0.98 7.95
N ASN A 347 -10.10 0.13 8.65
CA ASN A 347 -9.79 0.19 10.08
C ASN A 347 -10.92 0.91 10.79
N LEU A 348 -11.64 0.18 11.64
CA LEU A 348 -12.81 0.64 12.37
C LEU A 348 -12.45 0.81 13.84
N SER A 349 -12.67 2.00 14.40
CA SER A 349 -12.40 2.25 15.82
C SER A 349 -13.49 3.12 16.47
N PRO A 350 -13.98 2.75 17.68
CA PRO A 350 -14.87 3.56 18.50
C PRO A 350 -14.26 4.90 18.93
N ILE A 351 -15.13 5.85 19.30
CA ILE A 351 -14.70 7.06 20.02
C ILE A 351 -14.22 6.64 21.42
N TRP A 352 -13.30 7.42 22.00
CA TRP A 352 -12.76 7.20 23.36
C TRP A 352 -11.90 5.93 23.54
N GLN A 353 -11.74 5.11 22.50
CA GLN A 353 -10.86 3.95 22.55
C GLN A 353 -9.49 4.28 21.95
N LEU A 354 -8.43 3.87 22.65
CA LEU A 354 -7.07 3.91 22.08
C LEU A 354 -7.03 3.05 20.81
N LEU A 355 -6.41 3.57 19.74
CA LEU A 355 -6.29 2.83 18.48
C LEU A 355 -5.56 1.50 18.67
N SER A 356 -4.54 1.45 19.52
CA SER A 356 -3.82 0.21 19.81
C SER A 356 -4.71 -0.86 20.46
N LYS A 357 -5.73 -0.46 21.22
CA LYS A 357 -6.73 -1.39 21.76
C LYS A 357 -7.71 -1.85 20.69
N ALA A 358 -8.15 -0.96 19.79
CA ALA A 358 -9.11 -1.28 18.74
C ALA A 358 -8.49 -2.05 17.55
N LEU A 359 -7.24 -1.74 17.20
CA LEU A 359 -6.57 -2.17 15.96
C LEU A 359 -5.28 -2.97 16.22
N GLY A 360 -4.89 -3.16 17.49
CA GLY A 360 -3.66 -3.86 17.84
C GLY A 360 -2.40 -3.10 17.39
N PHE A 361 -1.50 -3.81 16.71
CA PHE A 361 -0.22 -3.24 16.24
C PHE A 361 -0.41 -2.06 15.29
N THR A 362 -1.41 -2.13 14.40
CA THR A 362 -1.74 -1.06 13.42
C THR A 362 -2.16 0.24 14.10
N GLY A 363 -2.54 0.20 15.38
CA GLY A 363 -2.88 1.37 16.19
C GLY A 363 -1.72 1.93 17.01
N SER A 364 -0.49 1.44 16.80
CA SER A 364 0.74 1.88 17.50
C SER A 364 1.78 2.37 16.48
N PRO A 365 2.88 3.03 16.90
CA PRO A 365 4.00 3.30 16.00
C PRO A 365 4.49 2.04 15.32
N HIS A 366 4.49 2.02 13.99
CA HIS A 366 4.99 0.91 13.19
C HIS A 366 5.45 1.35 11.80
N PRO A 367 6.39 0.62 11.20
CA PRO A 367 6.64 0.65 9.76
C PRO A 367 5.88 -0.49 9.06
N ASP A 368 5.50 -0.29 7.80
CA ASP A 368 4.99 -1.33 6.91
C ASP A 368 6.05 -1.73 5.88
N VAL A 369 6.98 -2.60 6.30
CA VAL A 369 8.12 -3.04 5.45
C VAL A 369 7.74 -3.79 4.17
N LYS A 370 6.46 -4.12 4.00
CA LYS A 370 5.94 -4.80 2.80
C LYS A 370 5.39 -3.82 1.77
N ASP A 371 5.28 -2.55 2.13
CA ASP A 371 4.90 -1.50 1.20
C ASP A 371 6.04 -1.28 0.19
N ASP A 372 5.64 -0.92 -1.03
CA ASP A 372 6.54 -0.62 -2.14
C ASP A 372 7.13 0.78 -1.98
N GLU A 373 8.45 0.88 -1.88
CA GLU A 373 9.16 2.11 -1.53
C GLU A 373 8.92 3.29 -2.52
N PRO A 374 8.80 3.06 -3.85
CA PRO A 374 8.48 4.14 -4.79
C PRO A 374 7.08 4.74 -4.63
N ARG A 375 6.17 4.07 -3.92
CA ARG A 375 4.74 4.42 -3.88
C ARG A 375 4.35 4.95 -2.51
N ARG A 376 3.30 5.77 -2.48
CA ARG A 376 2.78 6.36 -1.23
C ARG A 376 1.51 5.64 -0.79
N THR A 377 1.39 5.41 0.50
CA THR A 377 0.18 4.89 1.12
C THR A 377 -0.84 6.03 1.22
N TYR A 378 -2.06 5.77 0.75
CA TYR A 378 -3.18 6.72 0.84
C TYR A 378 -4.09 6.28 1.97
N PHE A 379 -4.34 7.18 2.92
CA PHE A 379 -5.22 6.96 4.04
C PHE A 379 -6.36 7.98 4.03
N LEU A 380 -7.58 7.51 3.78
CA LEU A 380 -8.80 8.29 3.92
C LEU A 380 -9.36 8.09 5.32
N LEU A 381 -9.42 9.15 6.10
CA LEU A 381 -10.01 9.16 7.42
C LEU A 381 -11.39 9.82 7.36
N LEU A 382 -12.43 9.01 7.57
CA LEU A 382 -13.80 9.47 7.67
C LEU A 382 -14.19 9.58 9.15
N LEU A 383 -14.53 10.79 9.56
CA LEU A 383 -14.82 11.14 10.94
C LEU A 383 -16.31 11.28 11.17
N SER A 384 -16.74 10.62 12.24
CA SER A 384 -18.08 10.65 12.78
C SER A 384 -17.91 11.21 14.19
N LEU A 385 -17.81 12.54 14.29
CA LEU A 385 -17.59 13.23 15.56
C LEU A 385 -18.53 14.44 15.74
N PRO A 386 -18.99 14.75 16.97
CA PRO A 386 -19.81 15.92 17.25
C PRO A 386 -18.99 17.19 17.15
N PRO A 387 -19.64 18.35 16.98
CA PRO A 387 -18.99 19.66 17.04
C PRO A 387 -18.11 19.79 18.28
N GLY A 388 -16.93 20.37 18.11
CA GLY A 388 -15.97 20.54 19.19
C GLY A 388 -15.24 19.26 19.61
N SER A 389 -15.25 18.19 18.80
CA SER A 389 -14.39 17.01 18.98
C SER A 389 -13.01 17.17 18.34
N ASP A 390 -12.08 16.31 18.74
CA ASP A 390 -10.76 16.19 18.11
C ASP A 390 -10.68 14.90 17.29
N ALA A 391 -10.24 15.04 16.03
CA ALA A 391 -10.06 13.93 15.09
C ALA A 391 -8.95 12.95 15.51
N GLY A 392 -8.06 13.39 16.41
CA GLY A 392 -6.79 12.75 16.68
C GLY A 392 -5.72 13.18 15.66
N ALA A 393 -4.46 13.19 16.10
CA ALA A 393 -3.33 13.49 15.24
C ALA A 393 -2.84 12.25 14.48
N PHE A 394 -2.16 12.45 13.36
CA PHE A 394 -1.40 11.42 12.65
C PHE A 394 0.06 11.86 12.51
N LEU A 395 1.01 11.03 12.93
CA LEU A 395 2.43 11.36 13.02
C LEU A 395 3.23 10.59 11.97
N LEU A 396 4.08 11.30 11.23
CA LEU A 396 5.13 10.76 10.36
C LEU A 396 6.49 10.99 11.04
N ALA A 397 6.96 9.96 11.75
CA ALA A 397 7.96 10.12 12.80
C ALA A 397 9.34 10.52 12.29
N ARG A 398 9.74 10.02 11.11
CA ARG A 398 11.05 10.30 10.55
C ARG A 398 11.23 11.79 10.24
N ALA A 399 10.26 12.38 9.56
CA ALA A 399 10.29 13.80 9.19
C ALA A 399 9.88 14.73 10.35
N GLY A 400 9.41 14.19 11.47
CA GLY A 400 8.90 14.98 12.60
C GLY A 400 7.66 15.81 12.23
N ILE A 401 6.88 15.36 11.26
CA ILE A 401 5.68 16.07 10.80
C ILE A 401 4.42 15.38 11.29
N TYR A 402 3.38 16.16 11.58
CA TYR A 402 2.09 15.62 12.02
C TYR A 402 0.91 16.29 11.32
N ILE A 403 -0.21 15.59 11.28
CA ILE A 403 -1.48 16.02 10.71
C ILE A 403 -2.48 16.08 11.85
N ARG A 404 -3.24 17.18 11.97
CA ARG A 404 -4.31 17.33 12.96
C ARG A 404 -5.31 18.37 12.46
N GLU A 405 -6.35 17.88 11.80
CA GLU A 405 -7.40 18.73 11.25
C GLU A 405 -8.62 18.72 12.16
N LEU A 406 -9.20 19.90 12.37
CA LEU A 406 -10.42 20.09 13.14
C LEU A 406 -11.57 20.45 12.19
N ASN A 407 -12.81 20.20 12.63
CA ASN A 407 -14.02 20.60 11.91
C ASN A 407 -14.11 20.08 10.47
N THR A 408 -13.49 18.94 10.18
CA THR A 408 -13.64 18.23 8.90
C THR A 408 -14.17 16.83 9.15
N TRP A 409 -15.00 16.33 8.23
CA TRP A 409 -15.53 14.97 8.29
C TRP A 409 -14.69 13.99 7.45
N ALA A 410 -13.81 14.49 6.58
CA ALA A 410 -12.90 13.68 5.78
C ALA A 410 -11.50 14.29 5.74
N ILE A 411 -10.48 13.45 5.88
CA ILE A 411 -9.06 13.83 5.75
C ILE A 411 -8.41 12.82 4.81
N HIS A 412 -7.77 13.32 3.76
CA HIS A 412 -7.03 12.50 2.80
C HIS A 412 -5.54 12.65 3.08
N MET A 413 -4.84 11.56 3.37
CA MET A 413 -3.43 11.60 3.75
C MET A 413 -2.62 10.70 2.81
N PHE A 414 -1.48 11.19 2.35
CA PHE A 414 -0.49 10.40 1.62
C PHE A 414 0.82 10.43 2.39
N PHE A 415 1.47 9.28 2.54
CA PHE A 415 2.74 9.16 3.24
C PHE A 415 3.52 7.93 2.77
N ASP A 416 4.82 7.89 3.07
CA ASP A 416 5.62 6.67 2.93
C ASP A 416 5.26 5.67 4.03
N GLY A 417 4.59 4.58 3.67
CA GLY A 417 4.20 3.53 4.62
C GLY A 417 5.37 2.72 5.17
N THR A 418 6.54 2.76 4.50
CA THR A 418 7.73 2.04 4.94
C THR A 418 8.43 2.72 6.12
N ASP A 419 8.15 3.99 6.36
CA ASP A 419 8.63 4.75 7.52
C ASP A 419 7.69 4.60 8.72
N ILE A 420 8.22 4.85 9.93
CA ILE A 420 7.44 4.76 11.16
C ILE A 420 6.37 5.85 11.18
N HIS A 421 5.13 5.42 11.32
CA HIS A 421 3.97 6.30 11.44
C HIS A 421 3.00 5.79 12.51
N THR A 422 2.11 6.67 12.97
CA THR A 422 1.02 6.29 13.89
C THR A 422 -0.11 7.30 13.87
N GLY A 423 -1.33 6.84 14.13
CA GLY A 423 -2.44 7.70 14.49
C GLY A 423 -2.63 7.80 16.00
N ILE A 424 -3.34 8.84 16.43
CA ILE A 424 -3.97 8.98 17.75
C ILE A 424 -5.48 8.85 17.57
N GLY A 425 -6.16 8.27 18.55
CA GLY A 425 -7.61 8.07 18.50
C GLY A 425 -8.37 9.39 18.57
N ALA A 426 -9.55 9.43 17.96
CA ALA A 426 -10.45 10.56 18.08
C ALA A 426 -11.08 10.60 19.48
N THR A 427 -11.36 11.81 19.97
CA THR A 427 -11.95 12.03 21.29
C THR A 427 -13.00 13.14 21.25
N THR A 428 -14.02 13.04 22.11
CA THR A 428 -15.00 14.11 22.33
C THR A 428 -15.10 14.47 23.81
N THR A 429 -15.42 15.74 24.10
CA THR A 429 -15.69 16.24 25.45
C THR A 429 -17.09 15.87 25.93
N LEU A 430 -17.98 15.48 25.03
CA LEU A 430 -19.32 15.01 25.39
C LEU A 430 -19.23 13.71 26.19
N SER A 431 -20.01 13.63 27.27
CA SER A 431 -20.28 12.36 27.93
C SER A 431 -21.06 11.41 27.00
N VAL A 432 -21.07 10.11 27.31
CA VAL A 432 -21.82 9.12 26.51
C VAL A 432 -23.31 9.50 26.35
N PRO A 433 -24.04 9.93 27.40
CA PRO A 433 -25.43 10.38 27.25
C PRO A 433 -25.58 11.63 26.39
N GLU A 434 -24.69 12.61 26.52
CA GLU A 434 -24.73 13.85 25.71
C GLU A 434 -24.42 13.56 24.24
N PHE A 435 -23.49 12.66 23.98
CA PHE A 435 -23.18 12.19 22.63
C PHE A 435 -24.39 11.47 22.01
N GLN A 436 -25.06 10.60 22.77
CA GLN A 436 -26.30 9.95 22.33
C GLN A 436 -27.41 10.96 22.05
N ALA A 437 -27.60 11.94 22.93
CA ALA A 437 -28.58 13.01 22.73
C ALA A 437 -28.25 13.88 21.51
N TRP A 438 -26.96 14.16 21.24
CA TRP A 438 -26.52 14.85 20.05
C TRP A 438 -26.84 14.04 18.78
N ILE A 439 -26.59 12.73 18.76
CA ILE A 439 -26.96 11.85 17.63
C ILE A 439 -28.46 11.93 17.35
N GLN A 440 -29.28 11.84 18.40
CA GLN A 440 -30.74 11.88 18.30
C GLN A 440 -31.24 13.25 17.79
N SER A 441 -30.75 14.34 18.37
CA SER A 441 -31.22 15.71 18.09
C SER A 441 -30.74 16.28 16.76
N SER A 442 -29.58 15.86 16.27
CA SER A 442 -29.02 16.36 15.00
C SER A 442 -29.73 15.82 13.75
N GLY A 443 -30.72 14.92 13.91
CA GLY A 443 -31.31 14.17 12.79
C GLY A 443 -30.30 13.21 12.11
N LEU A 444 -29.05 13.17 12.61
CA LEU A 444 -27.99 12.29 12.15
C LEU A 444 -28.19 10.85 12.62
N GLU A 445 -29.20 10.58 13.44
CA GLU A 445 -29.71 9.26 13.76
C GLU A 445 -29.86 8.36 12.52
N ALA A 446 -30.07 8.91 11.33
CA ALA A 446 -30.09 8.18 10.06
C ALA A 446 -28.70 7.81 9.51
N ALA A 447 -27.72 8.70 9.61
CA ALA A 447 -26.33 8.47 9.20
C ALA A 447 -25.49 7.77 10.30
N TRP A 448 -26.03 7.68 11.51
CA TRP A 448 -25.33 7.22 12.72
C TRP A 448 -26.00 6.05 13.44
N LYS A 449 -27.18 5.59 13.01
CA LYS A 449 -27.79 4.35 13.54
C LYS A 449 -26.92 3.10 13.34
N LEU A 450 -25.76 3.23 12.72
CA LEU A 450 -25.05 2.11 12.10
C LEU A 450 -23.57 1.99 12.45
N SER A 451 -23.03 2.83 13.35
CA SER A 451 -21.84 2.40 14.09
C SER A 451 -21.55 3.19 15.36
N GLU A 452 -21.31 2.50 16.48
CA GLU A 452 -20.54 2.98 17.64
C GLU A 452 -19.10 3.44 17.27
N LEU A 453 -18.72 3.32 16.00
CA LEU A 453 -17.43 3.64 15.43
C LEU A 453 -17.39 5.15 15.13
N GLY A 454 -16.57 5.89 15.89
CA GLY A 454 -16.34 7.31 15.62
C GLY A 454 -15.43 7.60 14.45
N ARG A 455 -14.73 6.55 13.97
CA ARG A 455 -13.65 6.70 13.02
C ARG A 455 -13.61 5.50 12.09
N ILE A 456 -13.64 5.79 10.79
CA ILE A 456 -13.43 4.83 9.72
C ILE A 456 -12.18 5.27 8.96
N GLY A 457 -11.12 4.48 9.06
CA GLY A 457 -9.89 4.70 8.32
C GLY A 457 -9.77 3.73 7.15
N VAL A 458 -9.62 4.22 5.93
CA VAL A 458 -9.43 3.39 4.73
C VAL A 458 -8.00 3.56 4.23
N VAL A 459 -7.19 2.52 4.37
CA VAL A 459 -5.78 2.48 3.99
C VAL A 459 -5.64 1.79 2.63
N GLN A 460 -5.19 2.51 1.62
CA GLN A 460 -4.80 1.97 0.33
C GLN A 460 -3.27 1.96 0.24
N TYR A 461 -2.70 0.76 0.16
CA TYR A 461 -1.24 0.58 0.12
C TYR A 461 -0.80 -0.24 -1.08
N ALA A 462 0.45 -0.04 -1.46
CA ALA A 462 1.10 -0.68 -2.59
C ALA A 462 1.93 -1.86 -2.06
N MET A 463 1.52 -3.10 -2.33
CA MET A 463 2.36 -4.24 -1.96
C MET A 463 3.56 -4.31 -2.90
N ARG A 464 4.77 -4.26 -2.34
CA ARG A 464 6.02 -4.41 -3.11
C ARG A 464 5.98 -5.64 -4.02
N SER A 465 5.45 -6.73 -3.49
CA SER A 465 5.41 -8.00 -4.20
C SER A 465 4.46 -8.05 -5.40
N ALA A 466 3.38 -7.28 -5.37
CA ALA A 466 2.48 -7.16 -6.51
C ALA A 466 3.06 -6.25 -7.60
N HIS A 467 3.67 -5.14 -7.21
CA HIS A 467 4.25 -4.17 -8.15
C HIS A 467 5.52 -4.67 -8.82
N ASN A 468 6.44 -5.25 -8.04
CA ASN A 468 7.71 -5.75 -8.56
C ASN A 468 7.64 -7.20 -9.05
N ARG A 469 6.45 -7.84 -8.95
CA ARG A 469 6.23 -9.27 -9.28
C ARG A 469 7.30 -10.18 -8.65
N ASP A 470 7.73 -9.86 -7.43
CA ASP A 470 8.72 -10.65 -6.68
C ASP A 470 8.11 -11.88 -5.97
N THR A 471 6.81 -12.10 -6.17
CA THR A 471 6.06 -13.20 -5.59
C THR A 471 4.99 -13.73 -6.54
N TYR A 472 4.42 -14.89 -6.20
CA TYR A 472 3.33 -15.48 -6.95
C TYR A 472 2.03 -14.69 -6.78
N MET A 473 1.35 -14.44 -7.90
CA MET A 473 0.00 -13.86 -7.92
C MET A 473 -1.00 -14.95 -8.27
N SER A 474 -2.02 -15.12 -7.43
CA SER A 474 -3.08 -16.10 -7.63
C SER A 474 -4.05 -15.62 -8.72
N MET A 475 -3.60 -15.68 -9.98
CA MET A 475 -4.33 -15.12 -11.13
C MET A 475 -5.44 -16.05 -11.59
N THR A 476 -5.14 -17.33 -11.76
CA THR A 476 -6.07 -18.36 -12.23
C THR A 476 -6.08 -19.56 -11.27
N PRO A 477 -7.14 -20.40 -11.31
CA PRO A 477 -7.13 -21.67 -10.60
C PRO A 477 -5.92 -22.52 -10.97
N SER A 478 -5.34 -23.21 -9.99
CA SER A 478 -4.23 -24.15 -10.22
C SER A 478 -4.64 -25.22 -11.23
N MET A 479 -3.89 -25.35 -12.32
CA MET A 479 -4.00 -26.46 -13.25
C MET A 479 -2.79 -27.37 -13.06
N ARG A 480 -2.95 -28.67 -13.36
CA ARG A 480 -1.82 -29.62 -13.35
C ARG A 480 -0.78 -29.34 -14.46
N PHE A 481 -1.03 -28.36 -15.31
CA PHE A 481 -0.18 -28.00 -16.43
C PHE A 481 0.19 -26.51 -16.35
N GLY A 482 1.48 -26.21 -16.19
CA GLY A 482 2.04 -24.85 -16.30
C GLY A 482 1.90 -23.94 -15.06
N ASN A 483 0.81 -24.01 -14.29
CA ASN A 483 0.57 -23.16 -13.11
C ASN A 483 0.22 -23.95 -11.84
N TYR A 484 0.79 -25.16 -11.70
CA TYR A 484 0.55 -26.02 -10.55
C TYR A 484 1.16 -25.42 -9.29
N ALA A 485 0.31 -24.95 -8.38
CA ALA A 485 0.73 -24.67 -7.01
C ALA A 485 0.94 -26.01 -6.26
N PRO A 486 1.97 -26.14 -5.40
CA PRO A 486 2.10 -27.28 -4.51
C PRO A 486 0.78 -27.51 -3.79
N GLU A 487 0.32 -28.77 -3.66
CA GLU A 487 -0.96 -29.14 -3.03
C GLU A 487 -1.16 -28.40 -1.70
N ALA A 488 -1.84 -27.27 -1.76
CA ALA A 488 -2.27 -26.56 -0.58
C ALA A 488 -3.50 -27.30 -0.09
N SER A 489 -3.49 -27.74 1.18
CA SER A 489 -4.66 -28.27 1.86
C SER A 489 -5.85 -27.29 1.87
N VAL A 490 -5.64 -26.05 1.47
CA VAL A 490 -6.61 -24.97 1.40
C VAL A 490 -6.75 -24.49 -0.04
N LYS A 491 -7.98 -24.50 -0.57
CA LYS A 491 -8.32 -23.85 -1.84
C LYS A 491 -8.03 -22.35 -1.74
N LEU A 492 -7.02 -21.87 -2.45
CA LEU A 492 -6.68 -20.45 -2.52
C LEU A 492 -7.70 -19.71 -3.40
N ARG A 493 -8.05 -18.47 -3.04
CA ARG A 493 -8.79 -17.58 -3.94
C ARG A 493 -7.88 -17.13 -5.07
N ASP A 494 -8.44 -16.98 -6.26
CA ASP A 494 -7.77 -16.42 -7.43
C ASP A 494 -8.58 -15.27 -8.06
N PHE A 495 -7.89 -14.39 -8.80
CA PHE A 495 -8.51 -13.22 -9.44
C PHE A 495 -9.44 -13.58 -10.60
N ALA A 496 -9.24 -14.71 -11.28
CA ALA A 496 -10.13 -15.15 -12.35
C ALA A 496 -11.54 -15.50 -11.81
N THR A 497 -11.64 -16.14 -10.65
CA THR A 497 -12.92 -16.52 -10.05
C THR A 497 -13.48 -15.52 -9.05
N HIS A 498 -12.62 -14.76 -8.35
CA HIS A 498 -13.05 -13.87 -7.26
C HIS A 498 -12.68 -12.40 -7.48
N GLY A 499 -12.01 -12.08 -8.59
CA GLY A 499 -11.49 -10.73 -8.83
C GLY A 499 -12.49 -9.76 -9.45
N GLN A 500 -13.57 -10.22 -10.09
CA GLN A 500 -14.41 -9.36 -10.93
C GLN A 500 -14.85 -8.05 -10.24
N GLU A 501 -15.46 -8.17 -9.06
CA GLU A 501 -15.95 -7.00 -8.33
C GLU A 501 -14.81 -6.19 -7.66
N ILE A 502 -13.71 -6.84 -7.29
CA ILE A 502 -12.53 -6.15 -6.76
C ILE A 502 -11.86 -5.29 -7.84
N LEU A 503 -11.81 -5.78 -9.08
CA LEU A 503 -11.11 -5.11 -10.18
C LEU A 503 -11.93 -4.00 -10.84
N GLY A 504 -13.15 -3.71 -10.35
CA GLY A 504 -14.01 -2.67 -10.92
C GLY A 504 -15.04 -3.18 -11.94
N GLY A 505 -15.35 -4.48 -11.91
CA GLY A 505 -16.36 -5.10 -12.75
C GLY A 505 -15.76 -5.89 -13.92
N GLN A 506 -16.67 -6.33 -14.80
CA GLN A 506 -16.36 -7.34 -15.82
C GLN A 506 -15.33 -6.89 -16.86
N GLU A 507 -15.42 -5.66 -17.36
CA GLU A 507 -14.50 -5.17 -18.39
C GLU A 507 -13.06 -4.99 -17.86
N PRO A 508 -12.81 -4.27 -16.74
CA PRO A 508 -11.47 -4.21 -16.15
C PRO A 508 -10.90 -5.59 -15.81
N TRP A 509 -11.74 -6.48 -15.26
CA TRP A 509 -11.35 -7.85 -14.96
C TRP A 509 -10.91 -8.62 -16.21
N ALA A 510 -11.75 -8.64 -17.26
CA ALA A 510 -11.45 -9.36 -18.49
C ALA A 510 -10.17 -8.84 -19.16
N ASN A 511 -9.98 -7.53 -19.20
CA ASN A 511 -8.78 -6.91 -19.74
C ASN A 511 -7.52 -7.29 -18.96
N ARG A 512 -7.58 -7.30 -17.62
CA ARG A 512 -6.43 -7.68 -16.79
C ARG A 512 -6.08 -9.16 -16.92
N MET A 513 -7.09 -10.03 -16.95
CA MET A 513 -6.90 -11.47 -17.12
C MET A 513 -6.32 -11.78 -18.51
N GLY A 514 -6.88 -11.17 -19.56
CA GLY A 514 -6.37 -11.35 -20.92
C GLY A 514 -4.94 -10.84 -21.10
N ARG A 515 -4.62 -9.66 -20.54
CA ARG A 515 -3.24 -9.16 -20.50
C ARG A 515 -2.31 -10.13 -19.79
N GLU A 516 -2.69 -10.66 -18.63
CA GLU A 516 -1.84 -11.62 -17.91
C GLU A 516 -1.54 -12.88 -18.73
N ILE A 517 -2.55 -13.43 -19.40
CA ILE A 517 -2.42 -14.61 -20.25
C ILE A 517 -1.48 -14.32 -21.42
N VAL A 518 -1.72 -13.21 -22.15
CA VAL A 518 -0.92 -12.84 -23.33
C VAL A 518 0.51 -12.47 -22.93
N TYR A 519 0.71 -11.78 -21.80
CA TYR A 519 2.03 -11.37 -21.32
C TYR A 519 2.86 -12.60 -20.97
N ASN A 520 2.28 -13.55 -20.24
CA ASN A 520 2.95 -14.79 -19.91
C ASN A 520 3.25 -15.61 -21.17
N PHE A 521 2.29 -15.77 -22.09
CA PHE A 521 2.49 -16.47 -23.36
C PHE A 521 3.67 -15.87 -24.16
N TRP A 522 3.66 -14.56 -24.36
CA TRP A 522 4.73 -13.85 -25.05
C TRP A 522 6.08 -14.04 -24.37
N ASN A 523 6.15 -13.85 -23.05
CA ASN A 523 7.39 -14.02 -22.30
C ASN A 523 7.94 -15.45 -22.43
N GLN A 524 7.09 -16.49 -22.39
CA GLN A 524 7.54 -17.88 -22.59
C GLN A 524 8.09 -18.12 -24.01
N LEU A 525 7.46 -17.56 -25.05
CA LEU A 525 7.99 -17.64 -26.41
C LEU A 525 9.37 -16.99 -26.50
N GLN A 526 9.50 -15.77 -25.98
CA GLN A 526 10.76 -15.06 -25.97
C GLN A 526 11.83 -15.83 -25.18
N LEU A 527 11.50 -16.40 -24.01
CA LEU A 527 12.41 -17.19 -23.19
C LEU A 527 12.84 -18.52 -23.85
N CYS A 528 12.02 -19.07 -24.73
CA CYS A 528 12.33 -20.26 -25.52
C CYS A 528 12.96 -19.96 -26.89
N ASN A 529 13.20 -18.68 -27.23
CA ASN A 529 13.66 -18.24 -28.56
C ASN A 529 12.74 -18.73 -29.69
N LEU A 530 11.43 -18.62 -29.47
CA LEU A 530 10.41 -18.96 -30.46
C LEU A 530 9.84 -17.70 -31.07
N ASP A 531 9.70 -17.70 -32.39
CA ASP A 531 9.08 -16.61 -33.14
C ASP A 531 7.57 -16.79 -33.24
N LEU A 532 6.85 -15.67 -33.12
CA LEU A 532 5.41 -15.62 -33.32
C LEU A 532 5.11 -14.95 -34.66
N GLY A 533 4.50 -15.69 -35.59
CA GLY A 533 4.12 -15.17 -36.92
C GLY A 533 2.94 -14.20 -36.93
N VAL A 534 2.38 -13.87 -35.76
CA VAL A 534 1.23 -12.97 -35.58
C VAL A 534 1.62 -11.88 -34.59
N ASP A 535 1.12 -10.66 -34.80
CA ASP A 535 1.36 -9.55 -33.88
C ASP A 535 0.74 -9.84 -32.51
N VAL A 536 1.50 -9.63 -31.42
CA VAL A 536 1.02 -9.91 -30.07
C VAL A 536 -0.17 -9.02 -29.67
N GLY A 537 -0.26 -7.81 -30.23
CA GLY A 537 -1.41 -6.93 -30.08
C GLY A 537 -2.66 -7.47 -30.77
N GLU A 538 -2.51 -8.07 -31.96
CA GLU A 538 -3.59 -8.77 -32.66
C GLU A 538 -4.11 -9.97 -31.86
N ILE A 539 -3.21 -10.75 -31.23
CA ILE A 539 -3.63 -11.85 -30.35
C ILE A 539 -4.50 -11.33 -29.21
N LEU A 540 -4.07 -10.28 -28.51
CA LEU A 540 -4.85 -9.72 -27.40
C LEU A 540 -6.23 -9.24 -27.88
N GLN A 541 -6.27 -8.52 -29.00
CA GLN A 541 -7.53 -8.00 -29.56
C GLN A 541 -8.44 -9.09 -30.12
N SER A 542 -7.91 -10.26 -30.50
CA SER A 542 -8.74 -11.39 -30.94
C SER A 542 -9.46 -12.10 -29.79
N ILE A 543 -9.04 -11.85 -28.54
CA ILE A 543 -9.71 -12.36 -27.35
C ILE A 543 -10.94 -11.50 -27.06
N THR A 544 -12.06 -12.16 -26.80
CA THR A 544 -13.33 -11.49 -26.54
C THR A 544 -13.99 -12.01 -25.26
N PHE A 545 -14.84 -11.18 -24.64
CA PHE A 545 -15.65 -11.54 -23.48
C PHE A 545 -17.09 -11.04 -23.67
N LYS A 546 -18.05 -11.65 -22.95
CA LYS A 546 -19.44 -11.15 -22.93
C LYS A 546 -19.55 -10.06 -21.89
N ASN A 547 -20.02 -8.86 -22.24
CA ASN A 547 -20.27 -7.79 -21.28
C ASN A 547 -21.57 -8.03 -20.48
N ARG A 548 -21.94 -7.08 -19.60
CA ARG A 548 -23.18 -7.15 -18.80
C ARG A 548 -24.46 -7.14 -19.65
N ALA A 549 -24.40 -6.57 -20.85
CA ALA A 549 -25.49 -6.58 -21.83
C ALA A 549 -25.55 -7.90 -22.64
N GLY A 550 -24.59 -8.81 -22.43
CA GLY A 550 -24.48 -10.07 -23.17
C GLY A 550 -23.78 -9.95 -24.53
N GLU A 551 -23.28 -8.77 -24.87
CA GLU A 551 -22.59 -8.50 -26.14
C GLU A 551 -21.15 -9.01 -26.10
N GLN A 552 -20.67 -9.53 -27.22
CA GLN A 552 -19.29 -9.98 -27.36
C GLN A 552 -18.40 -8.76 -27.64
N VAL A 553 -17.51 -8.44 -26.71
CA VAL A 553 -16.60 -7.28 -26.77
C VAL A 553 -15.16 -7.77 -26.81
N SER A 554 -14.34 -7.17 -27.68
CA SER A 554 -12.89 -7.46 -27.76
C SER A 554 -12.14 -6.82 -26.60
N LEU A 555 -11.04 -7.45 -26.16
CA LEU A 555 -10.16 -6.82 -25.19
C LEU A 555 -9.54 -5.54 -25.74
N LYS A 556 -9.24 -4.59 -24.85
CA LYS A 556 -8.58 -3.33 -25.21
C LYS A 556 -7.18 -3.61 -25.76
N PRO A 557 -6.68 -2.73 -26.64
CA PRO A 557 -5.31 -2.79 -27.11
C PRO A 557 -4.28 -2.84 -25.96
N LEU A 558 -3.07 -3.31 -26.30
CA LEU A 558 -1.91 -3.22 -25.42
C LEU A 558 -1.66 -1.74 -25.07
N PRO A 559 -1.41 -1.42 -23.79
CA PRO A 559 -0.97 -0.07 -23.43
C PRO A 559 0.41 0.24 -24.03
N PHE A 560 1.31 -0.75 -24.03
CA PHE A 560 2.63 -0.68 -24.65
C PHE A 560 2.92 -1.98 -25.39
N HIS A 561 3.35 -1.87 -26.64
CA HIS A 561 3.69 -3.00 -27.48
C HIS A 561 5.20 -3.31 -27.34
N PRO A 562 5.60 -4.53 -26.92
CA PRO A 562 6.98 -4.82 -26.51
C PRO A 562 8.00 -4.68 -27.66
N VAL A 563 7.55 -4.86 -28.92
CA VAL A 563 8.39 -4.65 -30.12
C VAL A 563 8.35 -3.21 -30.63
N LYS A 564 7.16 -2.67 -30.93
CA LYS A 564 6.99 -1.34 -31.52
C LYS A 564 7.43 -0.20 -30.59
N ASP A 565 7.30 -0.39 -29.29
CA ASP A 565 7.61 0.62 -28.27
C ASP A 565 8.89 0.30 -27.49
N ALA A 566 9.75 -0.61 -27.99
CA ALA A 566 10.88 -1.17 -27.25
C ALA A 566 11.82 -0.11 -26.64
N GLU A 567 12.16 0.93 -27.40
CA GLU A 567 13.06 2.01 -26.94
C GLU A 567 12.43 2.84 -25.81
N MET A 568 11.15 3.19 -25.95
CA MET A 568 10.41 3.93 -24.93
C MET A 568 10.26 3.10 -23.66
N ILE A 569 9.89 1.82 -23.79
CA ILE A 569 9.77 0.88 -22.67
C ILE A 569 11.11 0.77 -21.94
N ALA A 570 12.22 0.58 -22.66
CA ALA A 570 13.55 0.49 -22.06
C ALA A 570 13.90 1.76 -21.27
N LEU A 571 13.66 2.95 -21.85
CA LEU A 571 13.89 4.22 -21.17
C LEU A 571 13.03 4.38 -19.91
N LYS A 572 11.72 4.07 -19.98
CA LYS A 572 10.82 4.19 -18.83
C LYS A 572 11.13 3.16 -17.73
N ARG A 573 11.56 1.94 -18.08
CA ARG A 573 12.11 0.96 -17.11
C ARG A 573 13.35 1.52 -16.43
N SER A 574 14.28 2.12 -17.17
CA SER A 574 15.46 2.77 -16.61
C SER A 574 15.12 3.93 -15.67
N HIS A 575 14.10 4.72 -15.98
CA HIS A 575 13.58 5.76 -15.10
C HIS A 575 12.95 5.18 -13.83
N TYR A 576 12.14 4.12 -13.94
CA TYR A 576 11.59 3.44 -12.76
C TYR A 576 12.68 2.82 -11.89
N GLU A 577 13.71 2.20 -12.49
CA GLU A 577 14.82 1.64 -11.74
C GLU A 577 15.61 2.72 -10.99
N TYR A 578 15.83 3.88 -11.60
CA TYR A 578 16.45 5.02 -10.91
C TYR A 578 15.62 5.46 -9.70
N LEU A 579 14.29 5.61 -9.86
CA LEU A 579 13.38 5.94 -8.76
C LEU A 579 13.46 4.90 -7.64
N ARG A 580 13.43 3.61 -8.00
CA ARG A 580 13.51 2.49 -7.06
C ARG A 580 14.82 2.49 -6.28
N GLN A 581 15.96 2.68 -6.95
CA GLN A 581 17.26 2.76 -6.29
C GLN A 581 17.37 4.00 -5.40
N ARG A 582 16.83 5.15 -5.83
CA ARG A 582 16.73 6.35 -4.99
C ARG A 582 15.95 6.08 -3.71
N CYS A 583 14.75 5.51 -3.80
CA CYS A 583 13.96 5.18 -2.62
C CYS A 583 14.66 4.14 -1.73
N LYS A 584 15.29 3.09 -2.30
CA LYS A 584 16.07 2.09 -1.54
C LYS A 584 17.23 2.72 -0.75
N ARG A 585 17.95 3.69 -1.35
CA ARG A 585 19.03 4.43 -0.65
C ARG A 585 18.49 5.17 0.58
N MET A 586 17.31 5.78 0.46
CA MET A 586 16.67 6.50 1.57
C MET A 586 15.98 5.60 2.59
N ARG A 587 15.56 4.40 2.21
CA ARG A 587 14.72 3.51 3.04
C ARG A 587 15.39 3.18 4.38
N ILE A 588 14.67 3.41 5.49
CA ILE A 588 15.04 2.94 6.83
C ILE A 588 14.36 1.59 7.08
N TYR A 589 15.08 0.50 6.84
CA TYR A 589 14.52 -0.83 6.97
C TYR A 589 14.44 -1.27 8.44
N ILE A 590 13.25 -1.26 9.04
CA ILE A 590 13.00 -1.74 10.40
C ILE A 590 11.87 -2.76 10.36
N GLU A 591 12.16 -4.03 10.64
CA GLU A 591 11.11 -5.04 10.72
C GLU A 591 10.31 -4.93 12.02
N LYS A 592 9.05 -5.39 11.97
CA LYS A 592 8.16 -5.44 13.15
C LYS A 592 8.82 -6.16 14.33
N HIS A 593 9.47 -7.30 14.10
CA HIS A 593 10.06 -8.09 15.18
C HIS A 593 11.25 -7.37 15.81
N GLN A 594 12.11 -6.75 14.98
CA GLN A 594 13.24 -5.92 15.44
C GLN A 594 12.73 -4.73 16.27
N PHE A 595 11.71 -4.03 15.77
CA PHE A 595 11.10 -2.90 16.48
C PHE A 595 10.55 -3.29 17.86
N LEU A 596 9.81 -4.41 17.93
CA LEU A 596 9.23 -4.87 19.19
C LEU A 596 10.30 -5.33 20.19
N GLN A 597 11.28 -6.13 19.74
CA GLN A 597 12.39 -6.59 20.58
C GLN A 597 13.22 -5.42 21.11
N PHE A 598 13.54 -4.44 20.26
CA PHE A 598 14.30 -3.27 20.67
C PHE A 598 13.55 -2.44 21.71
N ARG A 599 12.24 -2.23 21.53
CA ARG A 599 11.40 -1.51 22.50
C ARG A 599 11.27 -2.23 23.83
N GLU A 600 11.25 -3.56 23.83
CA GLU A 600 11.26 -4.35 25.06
C GLU A 600 12.57 -4.14 25.83
N ARG A 601 13.71 -4.16 25.14
CA ARG A 601 15.03 -3.85 25.74
C ARG A 601 15.08 -2.43 26.29
N LEU A 602 14.60 -1.43 25.54
CA LEU A 602 14.57 -0.03 26.00
C LEU A 602 13.77 0.19 27.30
N ARG A 603 12.76 -0.66 27.57
CA ARG A 603 11.98 -0.63 28.81
C ARG A 603 12.71 -1.23 30.00
N ASN A 604 13.74 -2.05 29.76
CA ASN A 604 14.60 -2.56 30.82
C ASN A 604 15.48 -1.42 31.35
N LYS A 605 15.44 -1.19 32.67
CA LYS A 605 16.07 -0.02 33.31
C LYS A 605 17.59 -0.01 33.19
N ASP A 606 18.19 -1.20 33.05
CA ASP A 606 19.63 -1.44 32.98
C ASP A 606 20.18 -1.44 31.55
N TYR A 607 19.30 -1.34 30.54
CA TYR A 607 19.74 -1.32 29.15
C TYR A 607 20.31 0.06 28.77
N ASN A 608 21.56 0.05 28.31
CA ASN A 608 22.25 1.21 27.76
C ASN A 608 22.24 1.17 26.22
N PRO A 609 21.41 1.99 25.54
CA PRO A 609 21.29 1.93 24.08
C PRO A 609 22.55 2.38 23.33
N THR A 610 23.53 3.00 23.98
CA THR A 610 24.79 3.39 23.32
C THR A 610 25.72 2.19 23.10
N GLU A 611 25.60 1.12 23.87
CA GLU A 611 26.47 -0.08 23.74
C GLU A 611 26.12 -0.91 22.49
N ASP A 612 24.86 -0.90 22.07
CA ASP A 612 24.39 -1.53 20.82
C ASP A 612 24.79 -0.72 19.56
N LEU A 613 25.34 0.50 19.71
CA LEU A 613 25.86 1.32 18.59
C LEU A 613 27.29 0.92 18.19
N ASP A 614 28.08 0.44 19.16
CA ASP A 614 29.51 0.15 18.99
C ASP A 614 29.78 -1.35 18.76
N GLY A 615 28.81 -2.22 19.05
CA GLY A 615 28.95 -3.67 19.00
C GLY A 615 28.04 -4.31 17.94
N THR A 616 28.63 -4.75 16.84
CA THR A 616 28.04 -5.50 15.72
C THR A 616 27.23 -4.66 14.71
N GLU A 617 27.84 -4.41 13.54
CA GLU A 617 27.05 -4.41 12.31
C GLU A 617 26.11 -5.63 12.37
N PRO A 618 24.81 -5.49 12.08
CA PRO A 618 23.93 -6.65 12.02
C PRO A 618 24.57 -7.65 11.07
N ARG A 619 25.09 -8.76 11.63
CA ARG A 619 25.69 -9.86 10.85
C ARG A 619 24.70 -10.17 9.74
N GLY A 620 25.15 -9.95 8.51
CA GLY A 620 24.30 -9.91 7.35
C GLY A 620 23.35 -11.11 7.31
N ASN A 621 22.05 -10.82 7.31
CA ASN A 621 21.28 -11.36 6.20
C ASN A 621 21.77 -10.61 4.97
N THR A 622 22.88 -11.11 4.40
CA THR A 622 23.25 -10.77 3.04
C THR A 622 22.01 -10.99 2.20
N LEU A 623 21.47 -9.90 1.66
CA LEU A 623 20.81 -9.91 0.36
C LEU A 623 21.87 -10.33 -0.67
N GLU A 624 22.34 -11.58 -0.59
CA GLU A 624 23.11 -12.24 -1.64
C GLU A 624 22.15 -12.53 -2.78
N SER A 625 21.92 -11.48 -3.59
CA SER A 625 21.62 -11.50 -5.03
C SER A 625 21.12 -10.12 -5.47
N CYS A 626 21.86 -9.07 -5.14
CA CYS A 626 21.93 -7.87 -5.97
C CYS A 626 23.38 -7.40 -5.90
N SER A 627 24.22 -8.00 -6.72
CA SER A 627 25.55 -7.49 -7.01
C SER A 627 25.40 -6.11 -7.65
N ILE A 628 25.51 -5.07 -6.82
CA ILE A 628 25.73 -3.71 -7.30
C ILE A 628 27.16 -3.69 -7.84
N ASN A 629 27.30 -3.90 -9.15
CA ASN A 629 28.53 -3.57 -9.85
C ASN A 629 28.72 -2.05 -9.75
N THR A 630 29.55 -1.64 -8.80
CA THR A 630 30.11 -0.29 -8.75
C THR A 630 31.07 -0.16 -9.92
N ALA A 631 30.57 0.37 -11.04
CA ALA A 631 31.44 0.83 -12.11
C ALA A 631 32.29 1.99 -11.55
N LYS A 632 33.61 1.78 -11.49
CA LYS A 632 34.58 2.87 -11.32
C LYS A 632 34.34 3.87 -12.45
N VAL A 633 33.96 5.08 -12.09
CA VAL A 633 34.09 6.25 -12.96
C VAL A 633 35.59 6.57 -12.97
N GLU A 634 36.30 6.10 -14.00
CA GLU A 634 37.64 6.60 -14.29
C GLU A 634 37.50 8.05 -14.75
N GLY A 635 38.10 8.95 -13.98
CA GLY A 635 38.18 10.36 -14.30
C GLY A 635 39.26 10.59 -15.33
N ASP A 636 38.86 11.02 -16.52
CA ASP A 636 39.78 11.65 -17.47
C ASP A 636 40.17 13.02 -16.95
N THR A 637 41.43 13.12 -16.52
CA THR A 637 42.14 14.39 -16.34
C THR A 637 42.96 14.66 -17.60
N ALA A 638 42.52 15.71 -18.31
CA ALA A 638 43.18 16.58 -19.27
C ALA A 638 44.61 16.26 -19.75
N LEU A 639 44.84 16.43 -21.05
CA LEU A 639 46.05 17.07 -21.60
C LEU A 639 45.75 17.69 -22.98
N THR A 640 45.95 19.02 -23.06
CA THR A 640 46.19 19.92 -24.21
C THR A 640 45.27 19.87 -25.43
#